data_AF-A0A0K8P7G5-F1
#
_entry.id   AF-A0A0K8P7G5-F1
#
_cell.length_a   1.000
_cell.length_b   1.000
_cell.length_c   1.000
_cell.angle_alpha   90.00
_cell.angle_beta   90.00
_cell.angle_gamma   90.00
#
_symmetry.space_group_name_H-M   'P 1'
#
loop_
_entity.id
_entity.type
_entity.pdbx_description
1 polymer ?
#
loop_
_entity_poly.entity_id
_entity_poly.type
_entity_poly.pdbx_seq_one_letter_code
_entity_poly.pdbx_strand_id
1 'polypeptide(L)'
;MTLALAPPHCAAGRQAPPTVLLPSPRSTLRRCPHCHRPLDALARQRGALHCGQASCRHREAGRHRRQALDRQAATLLARLRVRRPGLAGVVWLSPAARALVTLSAAEREGMRAHLAQVIASEPATATATATVPDPDPDPITMTVTVPVPAPQRPPDAPAGSDHDHGLGRHLCAQCGGRCCQFGAAQHAFVDAAVLTRWVAAHAGSGLADAAAAYLARLPPQHGEDSCLYHTASGCALAADERADVCNRHACEALQTAEALGAADPGAALLALTAAQGTLQAAAVVDGRGRQPEVVRPSDDRDRTRDDDPTEKARPAPPGRGRRGHDARVPHVPTLTQLRDHAIARSLFRPTTLPKAIERLGFLQADPLRAPARAQDLTLRHRVAGYRAGDLDRRYPRLAVEEDFFVNYGYLPRATQALMHPRTARLVWDAAREAQAAAVLDFVRERGTVHPREVDARFSHGQVTNWFGGRSRASTELLDGMHYRGLLRVARREGGVRLYAPRLAPPSDVDPDTAMDRLVDVIVQTYAPLPARSLGELVSHLRGGAPQWAGRRVAALERARARLASAEVGGMRWFWPAGENPASRRHRPPEDLRLLAPFDPVVWDRRRFECFWGWAYRFEAYVPAHRRERGHYALPMLWRGEVIGWGNLSAAGGRLDGQFGYVAGRPPGDPVFRRALEEEMGRLAAFLGVA
;
A
#
# COMPACT_ATOMS: atom_id res chain seq x y z
N MET A 1 -86.74 21.78 -25.10
CA MET A 1 -87.24 22.59 -26.23
C MET A 1 -86.35 23.80 -26.39
N THR A 2 -85.89 24.06 -27.62
CA THR A 2 -85.96 25.37 -28.30
C THR A 2 -85.41 26.64 -27.61
N LEU A 3 -84.14 26.96 -27.89
CA LEU A 3 -83.60 28.25 -28.41
C LEU A 3 -83.65 29.58 -27.59
N ALA A 4 -82.96 30.58 -28.18
CA ALA A 4 -82.85 32.03 -27.88
C ALA A 4 -81.92 32.45 -26.72
N LEU A 5 -81.08 33.51 -26.83
CA LEU A 5 -80.73 34.40 -27.95
C LEU A 5 -79.33 35.07 -27.74
N ALA A 6 -78.77 35.73 -28.76
CA ALA A 6 -77.47 36.46 -28.78
C ALA A 6 -77.42 37.40 -30.03
N PRO A 7 -76.33 38.13 -30.39
CA PRO A 7 -75.08 38.50 -29.67
C PRO A 7 -75.04 40.06 -29.43
N PRO A 8 -74.30 41.00 -30.10
CA PRO A 8 -72.93 41.02 -30.66
C PRO A 8 -72.06 42.32 -30.46
N HIS A 9 -70.79 42.23 -30.92
CA HIS A 9 -69.91 43.31 -31.47
C HIS A 9 -69.00 44.20 -30.58
N CYS A 10 -68.03 44.85 -31.27
CA CYS A 10 -66.66 45.11 -30.80
C CYS A 10 -66.14 46.53 -31.13
N ALA A 11 -65.06 46.96 -30.46
CA ALA A 11 -64.14 48.01 -30.92
C ALA A 11 -62.70 47.77 -30.40
N ALA A 12 -61.69 48.45 -30.94
CA ALA A 12 -60.27 48.20 -30.65
C ALA A 12 -59.47 49.48 -30.29
N GLY A 13 -58.37 49.33 -29.56
CA GLY A 13 -57.46 50.42 -29.16
C GLY A 13 -56.01 49.96 -29.01
N ARG A 14 -55.04 50.87 -29.20
CA ARG A 14 -53.59 50.58 -29.27
C ARG A 14 -52.85 50.98 -27.97
N GLN A 15 -51.73 50.34 -27.65
CA GLN A 15 -50.71 50.90 -26.74
C GLN A 15 -49.30 50.33 -26.94
N ALA A 16 -48.32 50.87 -26.21
CA ALA A 16 -46.88 50.87 -26.51
C ALA A 16 -46.10 49.56 -26.12
N PRO A 17 -44.89 49.33 -26.67
CA PRO A 17 -44.14 48.09 -26.47
C PRO A 17 -43.34 48.05 -25.14
N PRO A 18 -43.40 46.96 -24.36
CA PRO A 18 -42.53 46.76 -23.19
C PRO A 18 -41.21 46.06 -23.55
N THR A 19 -40.12 46.70 -23.12
CA THR A 19 -38.73 46.24 -22.93
C THR A 19 -38.39 44.75 -23.19
N VAL A 20 -37.43 44.51 -24.09
CA VAL A 20 -36.76 43.21 -24.24
C VAL A 20 -35.86 42.92 -23.02
N LEU A 21 -36.33 42.06 -22.12
CA LEU A 21 -35.49 41.47 -21.08
C LEU A 21 -34.67 40.30 -21.65
N LEU A 22 -33.41 40.57 -22.01
CA LEU A 22 -32.46 39.53 -22.39
C LEU A 22 -32.22 38.56 -21.21
N PRO A 23 -32.33 37.23 -21.42
CA PRO A 23 -32.06 36.26 -20.35
C PRO A 23 -30.58 36.27 -19.95
N SER A 24 -30.32 36.45 -18.64
CA SER A 24 -28.96 36.55 -18.12
C SER A 24 -28.17 35.24 -18.31
N PRO A 25 -26.97 35.25 -18.92
CA PRO A 25 -26.26 34.04 -19.34
C PRO A 25 -25.51 33.34 -18.20
N ARG A 26 -26.23 32.90 -17.16
CA ARG A 26 -25.69 32.02 -16.10
C ARG A 26 -25.52 30.58 -16.59
N SER A 27 -24.74 30.41 -17.65
CA SER A 27 -24.25 29.09 -18.06
C SER A 27 -23.43 28.48 -16.92
N THR A 28 -23.74 27.23 -16.56
CA THR A 28 -22.90 26.46 -15.65
C THR A 28 -21.58 26.16 -16.36
N LEU A 29 -20.55 26.97 -16.05
CA LEU A 29 -19.24 26.87 -16.69
C LEU A 29 -18.69 25.45 -16.51
N ARG A 30 -18.80 24.61 -17.56
CA ARG A 30 -18.23 23.26 -17.58
C ARG A 30 -16.76 23.37 -17.16
N ARG A 31 -16.38 22.57 -16.15
CA ARG A 31 -15.02 22.48 -15.61
C ARG A 31 -14.38 21.18 -16.08
N CYS A 32 -13.07 21.21 -16.25
CA CYS A 32 -12.33 20.04 -16.66
C CYS A 32 -12.29 18.96 -15.54
N PRO A 33 -12.53 17.68 -15.86
CA PRO A 33 -12.49 16.55 -14.92
C PRO A 33 -11.05 16.08 -14.56
N HIS A 34 -10.07 17.00 -14.61
CA HIS A 34 -8.64 16.75 -14.30
C HIS A 34 -7.95 17.93 -13.59
N CYS A 35 -8.21 19.17 -14.02
CA CYS A 35 -7.65 20.39 -13.43
C CYS A 35 -8.68 21.20 -12.61
N HIS A 36 -9.97 20.88 -12.74
CA HIS A 36 -11.13 21.64 -12.22
C HIS A 36 -11.19 23.14 -12.57
N ARG A 37 -10.24 23.67 -13.34
CA ARG A 37 -10.36 24.99 -13.99
C ARG A 37 -11.60 24.99 -14.90
N PRO A 38 -12.28 26.13 -15.06
CA PRO A 38 -13.26 26.30 -16.13
C PRO A 38 -12.62 25.93 -17.47
N LEU A 39 -13.40 25.33 -18.37
CA LEU A 39 -13.06 25.37 -19.79
C LEU A 39 -13.06 26.83 -20.25
N ASP A 40 -12.22 27.19 -21.21
CA ASP A 40 -12.31 28.48 -21.89
C ASP A 40 -13.49 28.50 -22.90
N ALA A 41 -13.72 29.63 -23.57
CA ALA A 41 -14.82 29.77 -24.53
C ALA A 41 -14.65 28.90 -25.77
N LEU A 42 -13.41 28.77 -26.28
CA LEU A 42 -13.09 28.00 -27.48
C LEU A 42 -13.20 26.49 -27.21
N ALA A 43 -12.74 26.04 -26.05
CA ALA A 43 -12.92 24.68 -25.55
C ALA A 43 -14.42 24.32 -25.40
N ARG A 44 -15.25 25.25 -24.91
CA ARG A 44 -16.72 25.04 -24.86
C ARG A 44 -17.34 24.95 -26.25
N GLN A 45 -17.01 25.86 -27.16
CA GLN A 45 -17.53 25.84 -28.55
C GLN A 45 -17.14 24.58 -29.31
N ARG A 46 -15.96 24.02 -29.03
CA ARG A 46 -15.47 22.75 -29.60
C ARG A 46 -15.94 21.49 -28.83
N GLY A 47 -16.87 21.62 -27.89
CA GLY A 47 -17.39 20.49 -27.10
C GLY A 47 -16.35 19.77 -26.22
N ALA A 48 -15.18 20.37 -25.98
CA ALA A 48 -14.02 19.67 -25.43
C ALA A 48 -14.24 19.21 -23.98
N LEU A 49 -13.90 17.96 -23.69
CA LEU A 49 -14.10 17.35 -22.37
C LEU A 49 -13.16 17.90 -21.27
N HIS A 50 -12.06 18.58 -21.64
CA HIS A 50 -10.99 18.97 -20.72
C HIS A 50 -10.37 20.35 -20.99
N CYS A 51 -9.68 20.93 -20.00
CA CYS A 51 -9.11 22.30 -20.00
C CYS A 51 -7.89 22.49 -20.91
N GLY A 52 -7.61 21.59 -21.84
CA GLY A 52 -6.52 21.71 -22.83
C GLY A 52 -5.09 21.69 -22.27
N GLN A 53 -4.87 21.87 -20.97
CA GLN A 53 -3.54 21.85 -20.34
C GLN A 53 -2.83 20.50 -20.54
N ALA A 54 -1.50 20.51 -20.70
CA ALA A 54 -0.71 19.32 -21.01
C ALA A 54 -0.96 18.16 -20.03
N SER A 55 -0.95 18.41 -18.72
CA SER A 55 -1.22 17.40 -17.67
C SER A 55 -2.66 16.88 -17.65
N CYS A 56 -3.59 17.49 -18.40
CA CYS A 56 -4.99 17.08 -18.51
C CYS A 56 -5.28 16.38 -19.83
N ARG A 57 -4.64 16.83 -20.94
CA ARG A 57 -4.54 16.05 -22.18
C ARG A 57 -3.91 14.69 -21.90
N HIS A 58 -2.81 14.66 -21.15
CA HIS A 58 -2.14 13.41 -20.74
C HIS A 58 -3.04 12.49 -19.91
N ARG A 59 -3.78 13.02 -18.92
CA ARG A 59 -4.67 12.21 -18.07
C ARG A 59 -5.94 11.73 -18.79
N GLU A 60 -6.50 12.51 -19.73
CA GLU A 60 -7.64 12.03 -20.55
C GLU A 60 -7.18 11.01 -21.59
N ALA A 61 -6.03 11.22 -22.23
CA ALA A 61 -5.38 10.19 -23.03
C ALA A 61 -5.10 8.92 -22.21
N GLY A 62 -4.77 9.05 -20.91
CA GLY A 62 -4.71 7.92 -19.97
C GLY A 62 -6.05 7.18 -19.85
N ARG A 63 -7.15 7.89 -19.59
CA ARG A 63 -8.50 7.28 -19.47
C ARG A 63 -8.99 6.64 -20.77
N HIS A 64 -8.80 7.29 -21.92
CA HIS A 64 -9.19 6.70 -23.21
C HIS A 64 -8.37 5.46 -23.56
N ARG A 65 -7.04 5.47 -23.32
CA ARG A 65 -6.19 4.27 -23.48
C ARG A 65 -6.66 3.12 -22.57
N ARG A 66 -7.04 3.41 -21.32
CA ARG A 66 -7.61 2.41 -20.41
C ARG A 66 -8.93 1.82 -20.94
N GLN A 67 -9.88 2.68 -21.33
CA GLN A 67 -11.17 2.27 -21.90
C GLN A 67 -11.08 1.57 -23.26
N ALA A 68 -9.99 1.76 -24.01
CA ALA A 68 -9.68 0.97 -25.19
C ALA A 68 -9.23 -0.45 -24.80
N LEU A 69 -8.25 -0.55 -23.89
CA LEU A 69 -7.71 -1.83 -23.41
C LEU A 69 -8.76 -2.72 -22.74
N ASP A 70 -9.62 -2.16 -21.88
CA ASP A 70 -10.67 -2.94 -21.21
C ASP A 70 -11.68 -3.52 -22.21
N ARG A 71 -12.01 -2.77 -23.27
CA ARG A 71 -12.89 -3.24 -24.36
C ARG A 71 -12.20 -4.28 -25.24
N GLN A 72 -10.93 -4.08 -25.60
CA GLN A 72 -10.14 -5.07 -26.35
C GLN A 72 -10.04 -6.40 -25.59
N ALA A 73 -9.76 -6.34 -24.28
CA ALA A 73 -9.71 -7.51 -23.40
C ALA A 73 -11.06 -8.22 -23.27
N ALA A 74 -12.16 -7.48 -23.08
CA ALA A 74 -13.51 -8.06 -22.99
C ALA A 74 -13.94 -8.77 -24.28
N THR A 75 -13.75 -8.13 -25.45
CA THR A 75 -14.03 -8.72 -26.77
C THR A 75 -13.20 -9.98 -27.00
N LEU A 76 -11.91 -9.95 -26.63
CA LEU A 76 -11.02 -11.09 -26.81
C LEU A 76 -11.38 -12.27 -25.89
N LEU A 77 -11.68 -12.00 -24.62
CA LEU A 77 -12.15 -13.00 -23.65
C LEU A 77 -13.46 -13.65 -24.13
N ALA A 78 -14.40 -12.87 -24.66
CA ALA A 78 -15.66 -13.37 -25.21
C ALA A 78 -15.43 -14.27 -26.44
N ARG A 79 -14.62 -13.81 -27.41
CA ARG A 79 -14.24 -14.59 -28.61
C ARG A 79 -13.57 -15.92 -28.24
N LEU A 80 -12.70 -15.93 -27.22
CA LEU A 80 -11.96 -17.12 -26.79
C LEU A 80 -12.81 -18.09 -25.96
N ARG A 81 -13.72 -17.63 -25.10
CA ARG A 81 -14.59 -18.50 -24.29
C ARG A 81 -15.46 -19.44 -25.12
N VAL A 82 -15.89 -19.02 -26.32
CA VAL A 82 -16.62 -19.87 -27.28
C VAL A 82 -15.79 -21.08 -27.73
N ARG A 83 -14.45 -20.96 -27.80
CA ARG A 83 -13.53 -22.04 -28.19
C ARG A 83 -12.89 -22.76 -27.00
N ARG A 84 -12.85 -22.12 -25.82
CA ARG A 84 -12.21 -22.61 -24.60
C ARG A 84 -13.14 -22.37 -23.39
N PRO A 85 -14.11 -23.26 -23.10
CA PRO A 85 -15.04 -23.10 -21.98
C PRO A 85 -14.33 -22.98 -20.61
N GLY A 86 -13.21 -23.67 -20.42
CA GLY A 86 -12.37 -23.59 -19.20
C GLY A 86 -11.55 -22.30 -19.02
N LEU A 87 -11.83 -21.23 -19.79
CA LEU A 87 -11.10 -19.96 -19.69
C LEU A 87 -11.61 -19.14 -18.48
N ALA A 88 -11.05 -19.45 -17.32
CA ALA A 88 -11.49 -19.00 -16.00
C ALA A 88 -11.38 -17.49 -15.79
N GLY A 89 -10.31 -16.85 -16.29
CA GLY A 89 -10.05 -15.43 -16.03
C GLY A 89 -9.01 -14.77 -16.94
N VAL A 90 -8.71 -13.51 -16.61
CA VAL A 90 -7.74 -12.65 -17.31
C VAL A 90 -6.70 -12.16 -16.30
N VAL A 91 -5.41 -12.28 -16.65
CA VAL A 91 -4.31 -11.70 -15.87
C VAL A 91 -3.57 -10.65 -16.71
N TRP A 92 -3.38 -9.47 -16.14
CA TRP A 92 -2.64 -8.38 -16.77
C TRP A 92 -1.17 -8.44 -16.38
N LEU A 93 -0.30 -8.45 -17.37
CA LEU A 93 1.15 -8.44 -17.21
C LEU A 93 1.70 -7.08 -17.65
N SER A 94 2.50 -6.43 -16.80
CA SER A 94 3.30 -5.26 -17.20
C SER A 94 4.48 -5.73 -18.05
N PRO A 95 4.54 -5.44 -19.36
CA PRO A 95 5.63 -5.91 -20.20
C PRO A 95 6.91 -5.08 -19.95
N ALA A 96 7.99 -5.76 -19.61
CA ALA A 96 9.34 -5.23 -19.73
C ALA A 96 9.94 -5.76 -21.04
N ALA A 97 9.54 -5.17 -22.17
CA ALA A 97 10.06 -5.55 -23.48
C ALA A 97 11.56 -5.20 -23.57
N ARG A 98 12.41 -6.22 -23.49
CA ARG A 98 13.86 -6.16 -23.54
C ARG A 98 14.36 -6.81 -24.84
N ALA A 99 15.45 -6.29 -25.40
CA ALA A 99 16.20 -7.05 -26.39
C ALA A 99 16.84 -8.28 -25.73
N LEU A 100 17.02 -9.37 -26.49
CA LEU A 100 18.01 -10.37 -26.13
C LEU A 100 19.37 -9.91 -26.67
N VAL A 101 20.35 -9.85 -25.80
CA VAL A 101 21.75 -9.56 -26.12
C VAL A 101 22.58 -10.82 -25.97
N THR A 102 23.61 -10.98 -26.81
CA THR A 102 24.56 -12.08 -26.71
C THR A 102 25.44 -11.87 -25.48
N LEU A 103 25.57 -12.90 -24.63
CA LEU A 103 26.37 -12.83 -23.41
C LEU A 103 27.84 -12.54 -23.73
N SER A 104 28.34 -11.39 -23.28
CA SER A 104 29.72 -10.96 -23.50
C SER A 104 30.72 -11.66 -22.59
N ALA A 105 32.00 -11.63 -22.97
CA ALA A 105 33.09 -12.08 -22.12
C ALA A 105 33.17 -11.28 -20.81
N ALA A 106 32.86 -9.98 -20.84
CA ALA A 106 32.88 -9.10 -19.67
C ALA A 106 31.78 -9.45 -18.65
N GLU A 107 30.57 -9.77 -19.10
CA GLU A 107 29.48 -10.22 -18.22
C GLU A 107 29.75 -11.61 -17.63
N ARG A 108 30.36 -12.51 -18.43
CA ARG A 108 30.81 -13.82 -17.95
C ARG A 108 31.90 -13.70 -16.88
N GLU A 109 32.81 -12.73 -17.02
CA GLU A 109 33.83 -12.43 -16.01
C GLU A 109 33.21 -11.77 -14.77
N GLY A 110 32.29 -10.81 -14.94
CA GLY A 110 31.52 -10.21 -13.84
C GLY A 110 30.75 -11.23 -13.02
N MET A 111 30.13 -12.22 -13.68
CA MET A 111 29.46 -13.34 -12.99
C MET A 111 30.46 -14.25 -12.26
N ARG A 112 31.65 -14.49 -12.80
CA ARG A 112 32.71 -15.24 -12.11
C ARG A 112 33.20 -14.48 -10.87
N ALA A 113 33.42 -13.17 -10.99
CA ALA A 113 33.81 -12.30 -9.88
C ALA A 113 32.73 -12.25 -8.78
N HIS A 114 31.45 -12.14 -9.16
CA HIS A 114 30.31 -12.21 -8.23
C HIS A 114 30.27 -13.55 -7.47
N LEU A 115 30.39 -14.68 -8.17
CA LEU A 115 30.44 -16.00 -7.54
C LEU A 115 31.67 -16.17 -6.63
N ALA A 116 32.83 -15.66 -7.05
CA ALA A 116 34.04 -15.67 -6.23
C ALA A 116 33.87 -14.82 -4.96
N GLN A 117 33.19 -13.67 -5.04
CA GLN A 117 32.85 -12.83 -3.88
C GLN A 117 31.86 -13.55 -2.94
N VAL A 118 30.89 -14.27 -3.49
CA VAL A 118 29.91 -15.09 -2.74
C VAL A 118 30.58 -16.29 -2.03
N ILE A 119 31.68 -16.83 -2.57
CA ILE A 119 32.48 -17.88 -1.92
C ILE A 119 33.46 -17.31 -0.89
N ALA A 120 34.16 -16.22 -1.24
CA ALA A 120 35.18 -15.59 -0.40
C ALA A 120 34.61 -14.84 0.82
N SER A 121 33.30 -14.59 0.84
CA SER A 121 32.60 -14.17 2.05
C SER A 121 32.28 -15.40 2.91
N GLU A 122 33.01 -15.55 4.02
CA GLU A 122 32.48 -16.24 5.21
C GLU A 122 31.06 -15.72 5.55
N PRO A 123 30.23 -16.48 6.29
CA PRO A 123 28.85 -16.09 6.63
C PRO A 123 28.75 -14.94 7.66
N ALA A 124 29.47 -13.86 7.40
CA ALA A 124 29.68 -12.67 8.21
C ALA A 124 28.88 -11.48 7.64
N THR A 125 27.59 -11.43 7.99
CA THR A 125 26.83 -10.17 8.23
C THR A 125 26.70 -9.14 7.08
N ALA A 126 27.13 -9.45 5.85
CA ALA A 126 27.19 -8.50 4.74
C ALA A 126 26.21 -8.84 3.59
N THR A 127 24.97 -9.21 3.91
CA THR A 127 23.91 -9.41 2.89
C THR A 127 23.52 -8.08 2.26
N ALA A 128 24.18 -7.72 1.15
CA ALA A 128 23.76 -6.65 0.24
C ALA A 128 22.48 -7.09 -0.49
N THR A 129 21.37 -7.13 0.26
CA THR A 129 20.09 -7.66 -0.19
C THR A 129 19.56 -6.77 -1.32
N ALA A 130 19.60 -7.28 -2.56
CA ALA A 130 18.88 -6.70 -3.67
C ALA A 130 17.37 -6.82 -3.40
N THR A 131 16.81 -5.86 -2.66
CA THR A 131 15.36 -5.73 -2.51
C THR A 131 14.77 -5.46 -3.88
N VAL A 132 14.20 -6.49 -4.49
CA VAL A 132 13.13 -6.35 -5.48
C VAL A 132 12.08 -5.44 -4.83
N PRO A 133 11.90 -4.19 -5.29
CA PRO A 133 10.78 -3.37 -4.86
C PRO A 133 9.50 -4.07 -5.31
N ASP A 134 8.47 -4.01 -4.47
CA ASP A 134 7.10 -4.37 -4.87
C ASP A 134 6.80 -3.63 -6.19
N PRO A 135 6.55 -4.35 -7.32
CA PRO A 135 6.58 -3.73 -8.64
C PRO A 135 5.42 -2.75 -8.78
N ASP A 136 5.73 -1.46 -8.61
CA ASP A 136 4.76 -0.36 -8.49
C ASP A 136 3.60 -0.57 -9.48
N PRO A 137 2.35 -0.75 -8.99
CA PRO A 137 1.24 -1.14 -9.83
C PRO A 137 0.86 0.02 -10.75
N ASP A 138 1.38 -0.07 -11.97
CA ASP A 138 0.97 0.72 -13.12
C ASP A 138 -0.56 0.85 -13.14
N PRO A 139 -1.13 2.01 -13.54
CA PRO A 139 -2.58 2.28 -13.45
C PRO A 139 -3.45 1.43 -14.40
N ILE A 140 -2.88 0.37 -14.97
CA ILE A 140 -3.51 -0.62 -15.84
C ILE A 140 -3.82 -1.93 -15.08
N THR A 141 -3.12 -2.26 -13.99
CA THR A 141 -3.35 -3.53 -13.28
C THR A 141 -4.62 -3.50 -12.42
N MET A 142 -5.68 -4.13 -12.91
CA MET A 142 -6.78 -4.65 -12.10
C MET A 142 -7.06 -6.09 -12.53
N THR A 143 -6.80 -7.04 -11.62
CA THR A 143 -7.13 -8.45 -11.82
C THR A 143 -8.61 -8.68 -11.51
N VAL A 144 -9.34 -9.34 -12.41
CA VAL A 144 -10.72 -9.81 -12.14
C VAL A 144 -10.62 -11.24 -11.63
N THR A 145 -10.33 -11.38 -10.34
CA THR A 145 -10.06 -12.67 -9.70
C THR A 145 -11.35 -13.30 -9.17
N VAL A 146 -11.70 -14.49 -9.64
CA VAL A 146 -12.69 -15.35 -8.98
C VAL A 146 -12.04 -15.93 -7.70
N PRO A 147 -12.70 -15.87 -6.53
CA PRO A 147 -12.09 -16.34 -5.28
C PRO A 147 -11.98 -17.87 -5.25
N VAL A 148 -10.76 -18.37 -5.06
CA VAL A 148 -10.43 -19.80 -4.95
C VAL A 148 -9.46 -19.98 -3.77
N PRO A 149 -9.55 -21.08 -2.97
CA PRO A 149 -8.66 -21.31 -1.83
C PRO A 149 -7.19 -21.44 -2.22
N ALA A 150 -6.29 -21.11 -1.29
CA ALA A 150 -4.85 -21.32 -1.49
C ALA A 150 -4.52 -22.83 -1.50
N PRO A 151 -3.76 -23.33 -2.50
CA PRO A 151 -3.32 -24.72 -2.53
C PRO A 151 -2.30 -25.02 -1.43
N GLN A 152 -2.31 -26.26 -0.92
CA GLN A 152 -1.23 -26.81 -0.10
C GLN A 152 -0.36 -27.71 -0.97
N ARG A 153 0.96 -27.54 -0.95
CA ARG A 153 1.90 -28.46 -1.61
C ARG A 153 2.06 -29.70 -0.70
N PRO A 154 1.86 -30.94 -1.20
CA PRO A 154 2.16 -32.15 -0.44
C PRO A 154 3.66 -32.20 -0.07
N PRO A 155 4.01 -32.69 1.14
CA PRO A 155 5.40 -32.72 1.59
C PRO A 155 6.31 -33.62 0.74
N ASP A 156 5.80 -34.75 0.26
CA ASP A 156 6.62 -35.85 -0.29
C ASP A 156 6.64 -35.91 -1.83
N ALA A 157 6.48 -34.77 -2.51
CA ALA A 157 6.63 -34.71 -3.97
C ALA A 157 8.12 -34.84 -4.36
N PRO A 158 8.54 -35.88 -5.12
CA PRO A 158 9.94 -36.20 -5.34
C PRO A 158 10.67 -35.11 -6.15
N ALA A 159 11.94 -34.88 -5.81
CA ALA A 159 12.84 -34.05 -6.60
C ALA A 159 13.42 -34.88 -7.77
N GLY A 160 13.14 -34.47 -9.01
CA GLY A 160 13.70 -35.08 -10.22
C GLY A 160 12.69 -35.83 -11.10
N SER A 161 11.86 -35.11 -11.84
CA SER A 161 11.21 -35.58 -13.08
C SER A 161 10.81 -34.38 -13.95
N ASP A 162 10.73 -34.58 -15.28
CA ASP A 162 10.61 -33.52 -16.30
C ASP A 162 9.29 -32.72 -16.26
N HIS A 163 9.14 -31.83 -15.28
CA HIS A 163 7.95 -30.99 -15.07
C HIS A 163 8.27 -29.48 -15.02
N ASP A 164 9.49 -29.07 -15.40
CA ASP A 164 9.93 -27.65 -15.47
C ASP A 164 9.38 -26.93 -16.73
N HIS A 165 8.08 -27.03 -16.99
CA HIS A 165 7.34 -26.24 -17.99
C HIS A 165 6.26 -25.36 -17.33
N GLY A 166 6.28 -25.27 -16.00
CA GLY A 166 5.21 -24.67 -15.20
C GLY A 166 4.76 -23.26 -15.60
N LEU A 167 3.51 -22.96 -15.24
CA LEU A 167 2.77 -21.71 -15.48
C LEU A 167 3.60 -20.43 -15.22
N GLY A 168 4.47 -20.43 -14.19
CA GLY A 168 5.37 -19.32 -13.88
C GLY A 168 6.48 -19.05 -14.90
N ARG A 169 7.04 -20.08 -15.56
CA ARG A 169 8.05 -19.88 -16.62
C ARG A 169 7.43 -19.12 -17.79
N HIS A 170 6.24 -19.54 -18.21
CA HIS A 170 5.49 -18.92 -19.30
C HIS A 170 5.00 -17.49 -18.99
N LEU A 171 4.49 -17.23 -17.79
CA LEU A 171 4.05 -15.88 -17.39
C LEU A 171 5.22 -14.90 -17.19
N CYS A 172 6.38 -15.37 -16.73
CA CYS A 172 7.60 -14.55 -16.66
C CYS A 172 8.17 -14.23 -18.04
N ALA A 173 8.14 -15.18 -18.98
CA ALA A 173 8.52 -14.93 -20.38
C ALA A 173 7.59 -13.90 -21.04
N GLN A 174 6.27 -14.09 -20.91
CA GLN A 174 5.26 -13.19 -21.47
C GLN A 174 5.33 -11.75 -20.90
N CYS A 175 5.87 -11.55 -19.70
CA CYS A 175 6.08 -10.22 -19.12
C CYS A 175 7.49 -9.64 -19.34
N GLY A 176 8.41 -10.36 -19.98
CA GLY A 176 9.81 -9.92 -20.17
C GLY A 176 10.59 -9.78 -18.86
N GLY A 177 10.26 -10.61 -17.86
CA GLY A 177 11.02 -10.68 -16.61
C GLY A 177 11.14 -9.35 -15.85
N ARG A 178 10.03 -8.61 -15.63
CA ARG A 178 10.04 -7.31 -14.91
C ARG A 178 10.76 -7.37 -13.54
N CYS A 179 10.74 -8.51 -12.85
CA CYS A 179 11.49 -8.73 -11.60
C CYS A 179 12.98 -9.09 -11.80
N CYS A 180 13.37 -9.65 -12.94
CA CYS A 180 14.75 -10.06 -13.25
C CYS A 180 15.71 -8.87 -13.32
N GLN A 181 15.20 -7.67 -13.60
CA GLN A 181 15.99 -6.44 -13.69
C GLN A 181 16.73 -6.07 -12.40
N PHE A 182 16.19 -6.42 -11.23
CA PHE A 182 16.84 -6.09 -9.96
C PHE A 182 18.05 -7.00 -9.68
N GLY A 183 18.26 -8.05 -10.47
CA GLY A 183 19.46 -8.88 -10.48
C GLY A 183 20.56 -8.39 -11.43
N ALA A 184 20.27 -7.44 -12.33
CA ALA A 184 21.26 -6.91 -13.28
C ALA A 184 22.47 -6.28 -12.57
N ALA A 185 22.22 -5.59 -11.45
CA ALA A 185 23.25 -4.92 -10.63
C ALA A 185 24.21 -5.89 -9.89
N GLN A 186 23.94 -7.19 -9.92
CA GLN A 186 24.78 -8.26 -9.33
C GLN A 186 25.04 -9.39 -10.35
N HIS A 187 24.76 -9.14 -11.65
CA HIS A 187 24.67 -10.13 -12.73
C HIS A 187 23.60 -11.22 -12.55
N ALA A 188 23.41 -11.79 -11.35
CA ALA A 188 22.34 -12.72 -11.06
C ALA A 188 21.91 -12.75 -9.58
N PHE A 189 20.69 -13.24 -9.33
CA PHE A 189 20.26 -13.66 -7.99
C PHE A 189 20.84 -15.04 -7.65
N VAL A 190 22.16 -15.11 -7.43
CA VAL A 190 22.85 -16.27 -6.87
C VAL A 190 23.62 -15.80 -5.65
N ASP A 191 23.36 -16.41 -4.50
CA ASP A 191 23.97 -16.06 -3.20
C ASP A 191 24.51 -17.32 -2.49
N ALA A 192 25.10 -17.13 -1.31
CA ALA A 192 25.72 -18.23 -0.56
C ALA A 192 24.71 -19.31 -0.15
N ALA A 193 23.43 -18.97 0.06
CA ALA A 193 22.40 -19.95 0.38
C ALA A 193 22.04 -20.78 -0.86
N VAL A 194 22.01 -20.18 -2.05
CA VAL A 194 21.84 -20.90 -3.33
C VAL A 194 22.97 -21.91 -3.57
N LEU A 195 24.24 -21.49 -3.42
CA LEU A 195 25.37 -22.38 -3.59
C LEU A 195 25.42 -23.48 -2.50
N THR A 196 25.07 -23.16 -1.25
CA THR A 196 25.00 -24.15 -0.15
C THR A 196 23.89 -25.19 -0.38
N ARG A 197 22.72 -24.78 -0.90
CA ARG A 197 21.66 -25.73 -1.30
C ARG A 197 22.11 -26.65 -2.42
N TRP A 198 22.81 -26.11 -3.43
CA TRP A 198 23.32 -26.92 -4.52
C TRP A 198 24.33 -27.97 -4.01
N VAL A 199 25.27 -27.57 -3.15
CA VAL A 199 26.22 -28.50 -2.49
C VAL A 199 25.50 -29.57 -1.67
N ALA A 200 24.47 -29.19 -0.89
CA ALA A 200 23.70 -30.16 -0.09
C ALA A 200 22.94 -31.20 -0.95
N ALA A 201 22.65 -30.90 -2.22
CA ALA A 201 22.04 -31.82 -3.18
C ALA A 201 23.07 -32.66 -3.98
N HIS A 202 24.35 -32.26 -4.00
CA HIS A 202 25.41 -32.89 -4.80
C HIS A 202 26.52 -33.43 -3.89
N ALA A 203 26.29 -34.62 -3.32
CA ALA A 203 27.20 -35.24 -2.36
C ALA A 203 28.61 -35.43 -2.94
N GLY A 204 29.62 -34.93 -2.22
CA GLY A 204 31.03 -34.96 -2.63
C GLY A 204 31.52 -33.71 -3.38
N SER A 205 30.64 -32.76 -3.71
CA SER A 205 31.01 -31.48 -4.33
C SER A 205 31.15 -30.34 -3.30
N GLY A 206 31.94 -29.32 -3.63
CA GLY A 206 32.12 -28.11 -2.84
C GLY A 206 31.52 -26.84 -3.48
N LEU A 207 31.67 -25.70 -2.81
CA LEU A 207 31.16 -24.40 -3.30
C LEU A 207 31.80 -23.95 -4.62
N ALA A 208 33.04 -24.36 -4.90
CA ALA A 208 33.72 -24.10 -6.16
C ALA A 208 33.05 -24.85 -7.33
N ASP A 209 32.69 -26.13 -7.12
CA ASP A 209 31.97 -26.94 -8.10
C ASP A 209 30.56 -26.38 -8.35
N ALA A 210 29.90 -25.89 -7.28
CA ALA A 210 28.63 -25.17 -7.38
C ALA A 210 28.79 -23.93 -8.29
N ALA A 211 29.75 -23.06 -8.03
CA ALA A 211 29.99 -21.89 -8.88
C ALA A 211 30.32 -22.26 -10.34
N ALA A 212 31.10 -23.32 -10.57
CA ALA A 212 31.34 -23.84 -11.91
C ALA A 212 30.04 -24.33 -12.58
N ALA A 213 29.18 -25.03 -11.86
CA ALA A 213 27.89 -25.51 -12.33
C ALA A 213 26.90 -24.37 -12.66
N TYR A 214 26.95 -23.24 -11.94
CA TYR A 214 26.18 -22.03 -12.27
C TYR A 214 26.78 -21.28 -13.48
N LEU A 215 28.10 -21.18 -13.62
CA LEU A 215 28.74 -20.59 -14.81
C LEU A 215 28.46 -21.39 -16.08
N ALA A 216 28.42 -22.73 -15.99
CA ALA A 216 28.08 -23.62 -17.10
C ALA A 216 26.61 -23.47 -17.58
N ARG A 217 25.71 -22.98 -16.70
CA ARG A 217 24.28 -22.72 -17.00
C ARG A 217 24.02 -21.34 -17.61
N LEU A 218 25.05 -20.51 -17.84
CA LEU A 218 24.86 -19.19 -18.45
C LEU A 218 24.41 -19.33 -19.92
N PRO A 219 23.24 -18.77 -20.30
CA PRO A 219 22.72 -18.91 -21.65
C PRO A 219 23.55 -18.12 -22.68
N PRO A 220 23.51 -18.47 -23.98
CA PRO A 220 24.23 -17.74 -25.02
C PRO A 220 23.66 -16.32 -25.25
N GLN A 221 22.39 -16.12 -24.91
CA GLN A 221 21.70 -14.83 -24.96
C GLN A 221 20.88 -14.62 -23.69
N HIS A 222 20.84 -13.38 -23.21
CA HIS A 222 20.06 -12.97 -22.04
C HIS A 222 19.38 -11.60 -22.27
N GLY A 223 18.45 -11.21 -21.40
CA GLY A 223 17.73 -9.95 -21.53
C GLY A 223 18.58 -8.72 -21.17
N GLU A 224 18.56 -7.70 -22.02
CA GLU A 224 19.20 -6.40 -21.77
C GLU A 224 18.76 -5.78 -20.42
N ASP A 225 19.69 -5.23 -19.64
CA ASP A 225 19.46 -4.74 -18.26
C ASP A 225 18.68 -5.73 -17.37
N SER A 226 19.14 -6.99 -17.31
CA SER A 226 18.54 -8.09 -16.54
C SER A 226 19.58 -8.98 -15.84
N CYS A 227 19.10 -9.82 -14.92
CA CYS A 227 19.78 -11.04 -14.49
C CYS A 227 20.15 -11.92 -15.72
N LEU A 228 21.40 -12.40 -15.79
CA LEU A 228 21.96 -13.15 -16.92
C LEU A 228 21.24 -14.48 -17.23
N TYR A 229 20.48 -15.04 -16.28
CA TYR A 229 19.69 -16.26 -16.47
C TYR A 229 18.29 -15.99 -17.05
N HIS A 230 17.98 -14.77 -17.48
CA HIS A 230 16.69 -14.40 -18.10
C HIS A 230 16.77 -14.52 -19.63
N THR A 231 16.00 -15.44 -20.21
CA THR A 231 15.92 -15.73 -21.65
C THR A 231 14.52 -15.44 -22.20
N ALA A 232 14.34 -15.49 -23.52
CA ALA A 232 13.01 -15.36 -24.15
C ALA A 232 11.98 -16.42 -23.71
N SER A 233 12.41 -17.53 -23.09
CA SER A 233 11.54 -18.58 -22.54
C SER A 233 11.41 -18.53 -21.01
N GLY A 234 11.93 -17.49 -20.34
CA GLY A 234 11.80 -17.28 -18.90
C GLY A 234 13.15 -17.36 -18.18
N CYS A 235 13.29 -18.23 -17.18
CA CYS A 235 14.55 -18.43 -16.47
C CYS A 235 15.26 -19.73 -16.91
N ALA A 236 16.55 -19.63 -17.22
CA ALA A 236 17.41 -20.74 -17.62
C ALA A 236 17.74 -21.74 -16.49
N LEU A 237 17.59 -21.33 -15.22
CA LEU A 237 17.75 -22.20 -14.05
C LEU A 237 16.44 -22.97 -13.76
N ALA A 238 16.55 -24.19 -13.23
CA ALA A 238 15.41 -24.94 -12.69
C ALA A 238 14.86 -24.30 -11.40
N ALA A 239 13.70 -24.74 -10.90
CA ALA A 239 13.01 -24.06 -9.79
C ALA A 239 13.76 -24.18 -8.44
N ASP A 240 14.36 -25.32 -8.18
CA ASP A 240 15.25 -25.62 -7.04
C ASP A 240 16.61 -24.89 -7.13
N GLU A 241 17.13 -24.69 -8.35
CA GLU A 241 18.34 -23.91 -8.64
C GLU A 241 18.16 -22.38 -8.50
N ARG A 242 16.95 -21.89 -8.29
CA ARG A 242 16.67 -20.46 -8.15
C ARG A 242 16.80 -19.97 -6.70
N ALA A 243 17.19 -18.71 -6.52
CA ALA A 243 17.14 -18.02 -5.24
C ALA A 243 15.71 -17.83 -4.71
N ASP A 244 15.58 -17.69 -3.40
CA ASP A 244 14.28 -17.58 -2.73
C ASP A 244 13.55 -16.30 -3.10
N VAL A 245 14.26 -15.25 -3.54
CA VAL A 245 13.66 -14.04 -4.10
C VAL A 245 12.97 -14.30 -5.46
N CYS A 246 13.52 -15.20 -6.28
CA CYS A 246 12.93 -15.60 -7.55
C CYS A 246 11.67 -16.45 -7.33
N ASN A 247 11.74 -17.43 -6.41
CA ASN A 247 10.67 -18.40 -6.14
C ASN A 247 9.54 -17.87 -5.24
N ARG A 248 9.73 -16.77 -4.51
CA ARG A 248 8.66 -16.11 -3.74
C ARG A 248 7.66 -15.34 -4.60
N HIS A 249 7.87 -15.28 -5.92
CA HIS A 249 6.93 -14.78 -6.94
C HIS A 249 6.12 -13.55 -6.50
N ALA A 250 6.79 -12.40 -6.33
CA ALA A 250 6.18 -11.11 -5.95
C ALA A 250 5.27 -10.48 -7.04
N CYS A 251 4.66 -11.30 -7.89
CA CYS A 251 3.78 -10.89 -8.99
C CYS A 251 2.37 -11.41 -8.72
N GLU A 252 1.41 -10.51 -8.46
CA GLU A 252 0.01 -10.86 -8.18
C GLU A 252 -0.63 -11.68 -9.32
N ALA A 253 -0.28 -11.40 -10.58
CA ALA A 253 -0.72 -12.17 -11.74
C ALA A 253 -0.22 -13.62 -11.72
N LEU A 254 0.99 -13.87 -11.22
CA LEU A 254 1.56 -15.22 -11.09
C LEU A 254 0.95 -15.96 -9.89
N GLN A 255 0.87 -15.32 -8.73
CA GLN A 255 0.21 -15.90 -7.54
C GLN A 255 -1.25 -16.29 -7.84
N THR A 256 -1.97 -15.44 -8.60
CA THR A 256 -3.33 -15.72 -9.07
C THR A 256 -3.36 -16.93 -9.99
N ALA A 257 -2.38 -17.05 -10.90
CA ALA A 257 -2.32 -18.13 -11.86
C ALA A 257 -1.97 -19.48 -11.21
N GLU A 258 -1.00 -19.51 -10.31
CA GLU A 258 -0.61 -20.71 -9.56
C GLU A 258 -1.74 -21.21 -8.64
N ALA A 259 -2.44 -20.30 -7.96
CA ALA A 259 -3.60 -20.65 -7.15
C ALA A 259 -4.74 -21.25 -7.98
N LEU A 260 -4.96 -20.77 -9.21
CA LEU A 260 -5.98 -21.31 -10.11
C LEU A 260 -5.57 -22.65 -10.72
N GLY A 261 -4.35 -22.78 -11.27
CA GLY A 261 -3.88 -24.01 -11.90
C GLY A 261 -3.73 -25.20 -10.95
N ALA A 262 -3.44 -24.95 -9.67
CA ALA A 262 -3.37 -25.98 -8.64
C ALA A 262 -4.73 -26.29 -7.97
N ALA A 263 -5.77 -25.47 -8.19
CA ALA A 263 -7.14 -25.75 -7.78
C ALA A 263 -7.96 -26.43 -8.89
N ASP A 264 -7.72 -26.07 -10.16
CA ASP A 264 -8.23 -26.74 -11.34
C ASP A 264 -7.12 -26.89 -12.40
N PRO A 265 -6.46 -28.06 -12.49
CA PRO A 265 -5.49 -28.36 -13.55
C PRO A 265 -6.08 -28.45 -14.97
N GLY A 266 -7.38 -28.22 -15.16
CA GLY A 266 -8.03 -28.01 -16.45
C GLY A 266 -8.31 -26.54 -16.79
N ALA A 267 -8.19 -25.63 -15.83
CA ALA A 267 -8.44 -24.21 -16.04
C ALA A 267 -7.39 -23.56 -16.95
N ALA A 268 -7.83 -22.55 -17.71
CA ALA A 268 -6.96 -21.71 -18.52
C ALA A 268 -7.13 -20.23 -18.18
N LEU A 269 -6.07 -19.46 -18.41
CA LEU A 269 -5.99 -18.02 -18.18
C LEU A 269 -5.58 -17.28 -19.43
N LEU A 270 -6.22 -16.13 -19.66
CA LEU A 270 -5.83 -15.19 -20.70
C LEU A 270 -4.81 -14.18 -20.14
N ALA A 271 -3.54 -14.38 -20.45
CA ALA A 271 -2.46 -13.46 -20.08
C ALA A 271 -2.33 -12.35 -21.14
N LEU A 272 -2.53 -11.10 -20.71
CA LEU A 272 -2.53 -9.92 -21.59
C LEU A 272 -1.37 -8.97 -21.25
N THR A 273 -0.64 -8.54 -22.28
CA THR A 273 0.26 -7.39 -22.21
C THR A 273 -0.29 -6.22 -23.02
N ALA A 274 0.00 -5.00 -22.57
CA ALA A 274 -0.42 -3.78 -23.25
C ALA A 274 0.69 -2.72 -23.22
N ALA A 275 0.77 -1.95 -24.29
CA ALA A 275 1.62 -0.76 -24.39
C ALA A 275 0.85 0.34 -25.11
N GLN A 276 1.06 1.58 -24.69
CA GLN A 276 0.53 2.80 -25.31
C GLN A 276 -1.01 2.89 -25.50
N GLY A 277 -1.80 1.91 -25.04
CA GLY A 277 -3.26 1.83 -25.21
C GLY A 277 -3.77 0.67 -26.08
N THR A 278 -2.88 -0.18 -26.57
CA THR A 278 -3.19 -1.33 -27.44
C THR A 278 -2.65 -2.62 -26.83
N LEU A 279 -3.42 -3.71 -26.88
CA LEU A 279 -2.91 -5.06 -26.56
C LEU A 279 -1.71 -5.40 -27.45
N GLN A 280 -0.61 -5.84 -26.86
CA GLN A 280 0.62 -6.17 -27.59
C GLN A 280 0.70 -7.68 -27.86
N ALA A 281 0.47 -8.49 -26.82
CA ALA A 281 0.36 -9.93 -26.94
C ALA A 281 -0.74 -10.45 -26.02
N ALA A 282 -1.44 -11.48 -26.49
CA ALA A 282 -2.37 -12.27 -25.69
C ALA A 282 -1.95 -13.75 -25.79
N ALA A 283 -1.91 -14.41 -24.65
CA ALA A 283 -1.53 -15.82 -24.53
C ALA A 283 -2.60 -16.54 -23.70
N VAL A 284 -3.11 -17.67 -24.20
CA VAL A 284 -3.88 -18.60 -23.37
C VAL A 284 -2.88 -19.57 -22.74
N VAL A 285 -2.81 -19.59 -21.41
CA VAL A 285 -1.93 -20.49 -20.63
C VAL A 285 -2.81 -21.41 -19.79
N ASP A 286 -2.58 -22.73 -19.85
CA ASP A 286 -3.33 -23.70 -19.04
C ASP A 286 -2.66 -23.96 -17.67
N GLY A 287 -3.43 -24.51 -16.73
CA GLY A 287 -2.96 -24.89 -15.39
C GLY A 287 -1.84 -25.94 -15.37
N ARG A 288 -1.47 -26.51 -16.53
CA ARG A 288 -0.38 -27.50 -16.68
C ARG A 288 0.88 -26.91 -17.31
N GLY A 289 0.88 -25.63 -17.69
CA GLY A 289 2.02 -24.97 -18.32
C GLY A 289 2.33 -25.47 -19.72
N ARG A 290 1.34 -25.94 -20.49
CA ARG A 290 1.55 -26.24 -21.91
C ARG A 290 1.82 -24.95 -22.69
N GLN A 291 2.50 -25.07 -23.85
CA GLN A 291 2.91 -23.90 -24.64
C GLN A 291 1.73 -22.95 -24.91
N PRO A 292 1.91 -21.63 -24.70
CA PRO A 292 0.83 -20.68 -24.81
C PRO A 292 0.31 -20.55 -26.24
N GLU A 293 -1.02 -20.62 -26.39
CA GLU A 293 -1.66 -20.29 -27.67
C GLU A 293 -1.52 -18.77 -27.89
N VAL A 294 -0.63 -18.36 -28.80
CA VAL A 294 -0.37 -16.94 -29.11
C VAL A 294 -1.52 -16.38 -29.93
N VAL A 295 -2.45 -15.71 -29.25
CA VAL A 295 -3.61 -15.08 -29.87
C VAL A 295 -3.21 -13.71 -30.38
N ARG A 296 -2.93 -13.61 -31.69
CA ARG A 296 -2.68 -12.31 -32.34
C ARG A 296 -3.92 -11.42 -32.20
N PRO A 297 -3.82 -10.20 -31.63
CA PRO A 297 -4.90 -9.22 -31.71
C PRO A 297 -5.14 -8.88 -33.18
N SER A 298 -6.35 -9.12 -33.68
CA SER A 298 -6.73 -8.75 -35.05
C SER A 298 -6.81 -7.22 -35.16
N ASP A 299 -6.24 -6.66 -36.22
CA ASP A 299 -6.29 -5.22 -36.54
C ASP A 299 -7.72 -4.82 -36.97
N ASP A 300 -8.65 -4.75 -36.00
CA ASP A 300 -10.04 -4.30 -36.17
C ASP A 300 -10.06 -2.77 -36.42
N ARG A 301 -9.64 -2.36 -37.62
CA ARG A 301 -9.86 -1.01 -38.14
C ARG A 301 -11.22 -0.94 -38.82
N ASP A 302 -11.92 0.15 -38.53
CA ASP A 302 -13.19 0.60 -39.12
C ASP A 302 -14.45 -0.24 -38.81
N ARG A 303 -15.30 0.31 -37.94
CA ARG A 303 -16.69 0.70 -38.28
C ARG A 303 -17.35 1.43 -37.12
N THR A 304 -17.23 2.75 -37.11
CA THR A 304 -18.16 3.63 -36.38
C THR A 304 -19.40 3.83 -37.24
N ARG A 305 -20.58 3.53 -36.68
CA ARG A 305 -21.86 3.98 -37.24
C ARG A 305 -22.80 4.29 -36.06
N ASP A 306 -23.51 5.40 -36.18
CA ASP A 306 -24.51 5.84 -35.21
C ASP A 306 -25.72 4.88 -35.18
N ASP A 307 -26.42 4.86 -34.04
CA ASP A 307 -27.89 4.85 -34.01
C ASP A 307 -28.36 5.42 -32.65
N ASP A 308 -29.33 6.33 -32.68
CA ASP A 308 -30.06 6.86 -31.52
C ASP A 308 -31.33 6.03 -31.26
N PRO A 309 -31.70 5.80 -29.99
CA PRO A 309 -33.10 5.61 -29.66
C PRO A 309 -33.55 6.53 -28.51
N THR A 310 -34.06 7.71 -28.87
CA THR A 310 -34.85 8.56 -27.97
C THR A 310 -36.32 8.14 -27.91
N GLU A 311 -36.74 7.46 -26.84
CA GLU A 311 -38.17 7.20 -26.54
C GLU A 311 -38.65 7.85 -25.23
N LYS A 312 -39.95 8.14 -25.16
CA LYS A 312 -40.57 9.14 -24.27
C LYS A 312 -41.46 8.48 -23.20
N ALA A 313 -41.19 8.74 -21.92
CA ALA A 313 -42.14 8.48 -20.84
C ALA A 313 -42.88 9.78 -20.43
N ARG A 314 -44.21 9.69 -20.27
CA ARG A 314 -45.05 10.79 -19.76
C ARG A 314 -45.22 10.71 -18.22
N PRO A 315 -45.39 11.85 -17.51
CA PRO A 315 -45.52 11.87 -16.06
C PRO A 315 -46.96 11.60 -15.56
N ALA A 316 -47.08 11.15 -14.32
CA ALA A 316 -48.33 11.02 -13.56
C ALA A 316 -48.58 12.26 -12.65
N PRO A 317 -49.83 12.56 -12.23
CA PRO A 317 -50.19 13.81 -11.55
C PRO A 317 -49.84 13.85 -10.04
N PRO A 318 -49.78 15.06 -9.42
CA PRO A 318 -49.25 15.24 -8.06
C PRO A 318 -50.28 14.99 -6.94
N GLY A 319 -49.84 14.27 -5.90
CA GLY A 319 -50.52 14.19 -4.59
C GLY A 319 -50.31 15.45 -3.74
N ARG A 320 -51.26 15.76 -2.85
CA ARG A 320 -51.25 17.01 -2.07
C ARG A 320 -50.33 16.93 -0.83
N GLY A 321 -49.61 18.02 -0.57
CA GLY A 321 -48.52 18.04 0.42
C GLY A 321 -48.91 18.19 1.90
N ARG A 322 -47.89 18.15 2.76
CA ARG A 322 -47.90 18.65 4.15
C ARG A 322 -46.66 19.51 4.39
N ARG A 323 -46.74 20.48 5.31
CA ARG A 323 -45.64 21.35 5.71
C ARG A 323 -44.82 20.69 6.83
N GLY A 324 -43.49 20.80 6.82
CA GLY A 324 -42.66 20.28 7.90
C GLY A 324 -41.16 20.54 7.75
N HIS A 325 -40.65 21.50 8.53
CA HIS A 325 -39.24 21.82 8.84
C HIS A 325 -38.23 22.12 7.71
N ASP A 326 -37.33 23.06 8.02
CA ASP A 326 -36.26 23.56 7.17
C ASP A 326 -35.08 22.56 7.10
N ALA A 327 -35.16 21.64 6.13
CA ALA A 327 -34.15 20.62 5.89
C ALA A 327 -32.87 21.21 5.27
N ARG A 328 -31.94 21.65 6.13
CA ARG A 328 -30.60 22.11 5.72
C ARG A 328 -29.93 21.09 4.80
N VAL A 329 -29.71 21.47 3.55
CA VAL A 329 -28.99 20.65 2.56
C VAL A 329 -27.61 20.26 3.13
N PRO A 330 -27.24 18.96 3.15
CA PRO A 330 -25.96 18.53 3.71
C PRO A 330 -24.80 19.10 2.89
N HIS A 331 -24.05 20.01 3.52
CA HIS A 331 -22.91 20.69 2.89
C HIS A 331 -21.75 19.71 2.65
N VAL A 332 -21.57 19.29 1.39
CA VAL A 332 -20.40 18.51 0.95
C VAL A 332 -19.12 19.25 1.34
N PRO A 333 -18.20 18.64 2.13
CA PRO A 333 -17.02 19.33 2.62
C PRO A 333 -16.03 19.64 1.49
N THR A 334 -15.33 20.77 1.59
CA THR A 334 -14.22 21.09 0.69
C THR A 334 -12.98 20.29 1.04
N LEU A 335 -12.00 20.21 0.12
CA LEU A 335 -10.73 19.52 0.38
C LEU A 335 -9.95 20.18 1.53
N THR A 336 -10.03 21.51 1.65
CA THR A 336 -9.53 22.27 2.81
C THR A 336 -10.24 21.87 4.10
N GLN A 337 -11.58 21.74 4.10
CA GLN A 337 -12.31 21.28 5.29
C GLN A 337 -11.95 19.84 5.69
N LEU A 338 -11.73 18.93 4.72
CA LEU A 338 -11.24 17.58 5.00
C LEU A 338 -9.82 17.58 5.60
N ARG A 339 -8.93 18.44 5.10
CA ARG A 339 -7.56 18.61 5.62
C ARG A 339 -7.55 19.19 7.02
N ASP A 340 -8.25 20.28 7.23
CA ASP A 340 -8.33 21.00 8.50
C ASP A 340 -8.96 20.08 9.57
N HIS A 341 -9.97 19.30 9.19
CA HIS A 341 -10.50 18.19 9.99
C HIS A 341 -9.45 17.11 10.28
N ALA A 342 -8.66 16.64 9.30
CA ALA A 342 -7.58 15.67 9.52
C ALA A 342 -6.56 16.17 10.57
N ILE A 343 -6.17 17.44 10.45
CA ILE A 343 -5.26 18.13 11.36
C ILE A 343 -5.87 18.20 12.76
N ALA A 344 -7.06 18.79 12.93
CA ALA A 344 -7.68 19.00 14.24
C ALA A 344 -8.10 17.70 14.95
N ARG A 345 -8.46 16.66 14.18
CA ARG A 345 -8.82 15.33 14.72
C ARG A 345 -7.58 14.58 15.24
N SER A 346 -6.45 14.73 14.56
CA SER A 346 -5.18 14.05 14.89
C SER A 346 -4.32 14.81 15.90
N LEU A 347 -4.15 16.13 15.72
CA LEU A 347 -3.38 17.04 16.58
C LEU A 347 -4.29 17.72 17.62
N PHE A 348 -5.02 16.88 18.36
CA PHE A 348 -5.91 17.32 19.44
C PHE A 348 -5.16 18.02 20.58
N ARG A 349 -5.88 18.84 21.38
CA ARG A 349 -5.32 19.54 22.56
C ARG A 349 -4.55 18.55 23.46
N PRO A 350 -3.27 18.82 23.82
CA PRO A 350 -2.47 17.90 24.60
C PRO A 350 -3.12 17.45 25.91
N THR A 351 -2.96 16.16 26.23
CA THR A 351 -3.61 15.48 27.35
C THR A 351 -2.61 14.57 28.09
N THR A 352 -3.08 13.62 28.92
CA THR A 352 -2.21 12.62 29.56
C THR A 352 -1.84 11.49 28.60
N LEU A 353 -0.67 10.85 28.82
CA LEU A 353 -0.17 9.77 27.96
C LEU A 353 -1.18 8.62 27.70
N PRO A 354 -1.90 8.09 28.71
CA PRO A 354 -2.91 7.05 28.45
C PRO A 354 -4.01 7.54 27.51
N LYS A 355 -4.59 8.72 27.79
CA LYS A 355 -5.68 9.31 27.01
C LYS A 355 -5.26 9.69 25.59
N ALA A 356 -3.98 10.00 25.36
CA ALA A 356 -3.47 10.25 24.01
C ALA A 356 -3.36 8.98 23.17
N ILE A 357 -2.89 7.86 23.74
CA ILE A 357 -2.81 6.56 23.05
C ILE A 357 -4.23 6.00 22.82
N GLU A 358 -5.10 6.07 23.83
CA GLU A 358 -6.52 5.71 23.75
C GLU A 358 -7.24 6.48 22.63
N ARG A 359 -7.07 7.82 22.58
CA ARG A 359 -7.69 8.66 21.55
C ARG A 359 -7.13 8.45 20.15
N LEU A 360 -5.86 8.07 20.01
CA LEU A 360 -5.27 7.67 18.73
C LEU A 360 -5.77 6.29 18.27
N GLY A 361 -6.01 5.36 19.19
CA GLY A 361 -6.35 3.97 18.92
C GLY A 361 -5.15 3.11 18.49
N PHE A 362 -4.22 3.67 17.71
CA PHE A 362 -2.94 3.06 17.36
C PHE A 362 -1.81 4.10 17.28
N LEU A 363 -0.62 3.73 17.72
CA LEU A 363 0.60 4.54 17.61
C LEU A 363 1.73 3.68 17.01
N GLN A 364 2.05 3.88 15.74
CA GLN A 364 3.12 3.15 15.06
C GLN A 364 4.47 3.35 15.77
N ALA A 365 5.23 2.27 15.93
CA ALA A 365 6.58 2.29 16.47
C ALA A 365 7.64 2.29 15.36
N ASP A 366 8.73 3.01 15.60
CA ASP A 366 9.93 3.08 14.76
C ASP A 366 11.16 2.98 15.67
N PRO A 367 12.14 2.09 15.39
CA PRO A 367 13.39 2.06 16.14
C PRO A 367 14.35 3.21 15.79
N LEU A 368 14.20 3.85 14.62
CA LEU A 368 15.11 4.87 14.11
C LEU A 368 15.04 6.14 14.98
N ARG A 369 16.19 6.78 15.23
CA ARG A 369 16.30 7.98 16.07
C ARG A 369 16.80 9.16 15.24
N ALA A 370 15.89 10.06 14.85
CA ALA A 370 16.22 11.21 14.02
C ALA A 370 15.21 12.37 14.22
N PRO A 371 15.36 13.19 15.28
CA PRO A 371 16.34 13.09 16.37
C PRO A 371 15.87 12.14 17.49
N ALA A 372 14.57 11.89 17.59
CA ALA A 372 13.95 10.87 18.43
C ALA A 372 13.20 9.84 17.57
N ARG A 373 12.52 8.88 18.20
CA ARG A 373 11.73 7.86 17.50
C ARG A 373 10.36 8.38 17.10
N ALA A 374 9.75 7.79 16.07
CA ALA A 374 8.46 8.24 15.53
C ALA A 374 7.35 8.34 16.60
N GLN A 375 7.25 7.35 17.49
CA GLN A 375 6.27 7.34 18.58
C GLN A 375 6.48 8.50 19.56
N ASP A 376 7.74 8.85 19.88
CA ASP A 376 8.06 9.99 20.75
C ASP A 376 7.75 11.32 20.06
N LEU A 377 8.15 11.46 18.78
CA LEU A 377 7.90 12.64 17.95
C LEU A 377 6.40 12.89 17.72
N THR A 378 5.60 11.83 17.65
CA THR A 378 4.13 11.86 17.50
C THR A 378 3.45 12.19 18.84
N LEU A 379 3.92 11.63 19.96
CA LEU A 379 3.36 11.88 21.29
C LEU A 379 3.64 13.30 21.81
N ARG A 380 4.79 13.93 21.47
CA ARG A 380 5.11 15.29 21.92
C ARG A 380 4.03 16.33 21.55
N HIS A 381 3.36 16.12 20.41
CA HIS A 381 2.29 17.00 19.91
C HIS A 381 0.93 16.80 20.60
N ARG A 382 0.80 15.75 21.43
CA ARG A 382 -0.48 15.20 21.93
C ARG A 382 -0.49 14.94 23.44
N VAL A 383 0.67 14.96 24.10
CA VAL A 383 0.82 14.74 25.54
C VAL A 383 1.50 15.94 26.19
N ALA A 384 0.87 16.51 27.23
CA ALA A 384 1.37 17.68 27.92
C ALA A 384 2.69 17.37 28.65
N GLY A 385 3.73 18.17 28.39
CA GLY A 385 5.05 18.03 29.04
C GLY A 385 5.83 16.76 28.68
N TYR A 386 5.48 16.08 27.57
CA TYR A 386 6.13 14.83 27.15
C TYR A 386 7.60 15.04 26.78
N ARG A 387 8.49 14.20 27.33
CA ARG A 387 9.91 14.14 26.97
C ARG A 387 10.24 12.82 26.28
N ALA A 388 11.23 12.80 25.40
CA ALA A 388 11.66 11.60 24.69
C ALA A 388 11.87 10.40 25.64
N GLY A 389 11.34 9.23 25.26
CA GLY A 389 11.36 8.01 26.07
C GLY A 389 10.33 7.96 27.21
N ASP A 390 9.42 8.93 27.34
CA ASP A 390 8.37 8.88 28.38
C ASP A 390 7.43 7.70 28.20
N LEU A 391 7.21 7.25 26.96
CA LEU A 391 6.46 6.03 26.68
C LEU A 391 7.15 4.82 27.34
N ASP A 392 8.40 4.51 26.99
CA ASP A 392 9.15 3.36 27.54
C ASP A 392 9.23 3.41 29.07
N ARG A 393 9.51 4.59 29.65
CA ARG A 393 9.58 4.79 31.12
C ARG A 393 8.25 4.49 31.82
N ARG A 394 7.12 4.75 31.17
CA ARG A 394 5.78 4.63 31.79
C ARG A 394 5.02 3.38 31.33
N TYR A 395 5.41 2.76 30.23
CA TYR A 395 4.76 1.61 29.57
C TYR A 395 4.40 0.45 30.52
N PRO A 396 5.24 0.04 31.49
CA PRO A 396 4.87 -1.03 32.45
C PRO A 396 3.64 -0.73 33.31
N ARG A 397 3.24 0.55 33.41
CA ARG A 397 2.08 1.04 34.17
C ARG A 397 0.89 1.44 33.29
N LEU A 398 0.97 1.22 31.96
CA LEU A 398 -0.10 1.56 31.03
C LEU A 398 -0.99 0.34 30.71
N ALA A 399 -2.26 0.59 30.41
CA ALA A 399 -3.17 -0.39 29.82
C ALA A 399 -2.92 -0.56 28.30
N VAL A 400 -1.65 -0.72 27.93
CA VAL A 400 -1.13 -0.67 26.56
C VAL A 400 -0.23 -1.88 26.31
N GLU A 401 -0.31 -2.40 25.09
CA GLU A 401 0.51 -3.49 24.56
C GLU A 401 1.30 -2.96 23.35
N GLU A 402 2.55 -3.39 23.19
CA GLU A 402 3.19 -3.42 21.86
C GLU A 402 2.64 -4.63 21.08
N ASP A 403 2.29 -4.48 19.80
CA ASP A 403 1.88 -5.58 18.92
C ASP A 403 1.94 -5.19 17.42
N PHE A 404 1.71 -6.13 16.52
CA PHE A 404 1.45 -5.89 15.10
C PHE A 404 -0.05 -5.68 14.83
N PHE A 405 -0.41 -4.63 14.10
CA PHE A 405 -1.77 -4.29 13.69
C PHE A 405 -1.85 -4.11 12.15
N VAL A 406 -1.93 -2.87 11.67
CA VAL A 406 -1.63 -2.52 10.25
C VAL A 406 -0.13 -2.27 10.02
N ASN A 407 0.59 -2.01 11.11
CA ASN A 407 2.05 -1.93 11.27
C ASN A 407 2.38 -2.37 12.71
N TYR A 408 3.66 -2.52 13.07
CA TYR A 408 4.04 -2.71 14.48
C TYR A 408 3.92 -1.39 15.28
N GLY A 409 3.42 -1.44 16.50
CA GLY A 409 3.22 -0.25 17.33
C GLY A 409 2.55 -0.52 18.68
N TYR A 410 2.10 0.55 19.32
CA TYR A 410 1.44 0.54 20.62
C TYR A 410 -0.08 0.65 20.45
N LEU A 411 -0.81 -0.17 21.21
CA LEU A 411 -2.27 -0.30 21.16
C LEU A 411 -2.86 -0.29 22.58
N PRO A 412 -4.06 0.27 22.80
CA PRO A 412 -4.86 -0.02 23.99
C PRO A 412 -5.08 -1.52 24.13
N ARG A 413 -4.99 -2.07 25.36
CA ARG A 413 -5.11 -3.52 25.62
C ARG A 413 -6.41 -4.13 25.08
N ALA A 414 -7.52 -3.38 25.12
CA ALA A 414 -8.79 -3.81 24.53
C ALA A 414 -8.70 -3.99 23.01
N THR A 415 -8.04 -3.08 22.29
CA THR A 415 -7.79 -3.20 20.85
C THR A 415 -6.85 -4.36 20.53
N GLN A 416 -5.83 -4.58 21.36
CA GLN A 416 -4.93 -5.72 21.20
C GLN A 416 -5.68 -7.05 21.37
N ALA A 417 -6.55 -7.16 22.39
CA ALA A 417 -7.31 -8.38 22.66
C ALA A 417 -8.20 -8.82 21.48
N LEU A 418 -8.76 -7.89 20.69
CA LEU A 418 -9.53 -8.19 19.48
C LEU A 418 -8.75 -8.99 18.43
N MET A 419 -7.42 -8.98 18.45
CA MET A 419 -6.58 -9.71 17.50
C MET A 419 -6.16 -11.11 17.98
N HIS A 420 -6.48 -11.48 19.22
CA HIS A 420 -5.88 -12.62 19.91
C HIS A 420 -6.90 -13.63 20.49
N PRO A 421 -6.62 -14.95 20.42
CA PRO A 421 -5.37 -15.58 19.97
C PRO A 421 -5.13 -15.45 18.46
N ARG A 422 -3.86 -15.21 18.07
CA ARG A 422 -3.50 -14.97 16.67
C ARG A 422 -2.93 -16.23 16.02
N THR A 423 -3.70 -16.83 15.11
CA THR A 423 -3.20 -17.92 14.25
C THR A 423 -2.15 -17.38 13.27
N ALA A 424 -0.87 -17.59 13.59
CA ALA A 424 0.22 -17.15 12.73
C ALA A 424 0.21 -17.90 11.38
N ARG A 425 0.65 -17.22 10.31
CA ARG A 425 0.77 -17.85 8.97
C ARG A 425 1.86 -18.91 8.90
N LEU A 426 2.95 -18.70 9.65
CA LEU A 426 3.98 -19.71 9.83
C LEU A 426 3.44 -20.73 10.83
N VAL A 427 3.10 -21.91 10.34
CA VAL A 427 2.87 -23.08 11.20
C VAL A 427 4.21 -23.45 11.85
N TRP A 428 4.18 -23.89 13.09
CA TRP A 428 5.34 -24.46 13.77
C TRP A 428 5.25 -25.99 13.71
N ASP A 429 6.37 -26.66 13.54
CA ASP A 429 6.45 -28.12 13.73
C ASP A 429 6.38 -28.47 15.23
N ALA A 430 6.15 -29.75 15.54
CA ALA A 430 6.01 -30.23 16.90
C ALA A 430 7.25 -29.97 17.79
N ALA A 431 8.47 -29.93 17.22
CA ALA A 431 9.67 -29.62 17.97
C ALA A 431 9.73 -28.12 18.33
N ARG A 432 9.32 -27.24 17.41
CA ARG A 432 9.22 -25.80 17.63
C ARG A 432 8.07 -25.43 18.57
N GLU A 433 6.96 -26.17 18.55
CA GLU A 433 5.89 -26.04 19.55
C GLU A 433 6.34 -26.51 20.93
N ALA A 434 7.07 -27.62 21.05
CA ALA A 434 7.67 -28.06 22.31
C ALA A 434 8.68 -27.04 22.89
N GLN A 435 9.52 -26.42 22.04
CA GLN A 435 10.37 -25.29 22.43
C GLN A 435 9.54 -24.11 22.95
N ALA A 436 8.45 -23.75 22.26
CA ALA A 436 7.57 -22.65 22.67
C ALA A 436 6.88 -22.93 24.02
N ALA A 437 6.45 -24.17 24.28
CA ALA A 437 5.88 -24.57 25.55
C ALA A 437 6.91 -24.45 26.70
N ALA A 438 8.09 -25.06 26.54
CA ALA A 438 9.14 -25.01 27.56
C ALA A 438 9.61 -23.57 27.87
N VAL A 439 9.70 -22.71 26.85
CA VAL A 439 9.98 -21.28 27.05
C VAL A 439 8.82 -20.56 27.74
N LEU A 440 7.57 -20.89 27.43
CA LEU A 440 6.39 -20.27 28.06
C LEU A 440 6.34 -20.59 29.57
N ASP A 441 6.65 -21.82 29.96
CA ASP A 441 6.68 -22.22 31.37
C ASP A 441 7.84 -21.57 32.12
N PHE A 442 9.04 -21.51 31.55
CA PHE A 442 10.14 -20.70 32.12
C PHE A 442 9.78 -19.21 32.25
N VAL A 443 9.01 -18.64 31.32
CA VAL A 443 8.53 -17.25 31.39
C VAL A 443 7.42 -17.08 32.45
N ARG A 444 6.60 -18.11 32.70
CA ARG A 444 5.62 -18.14 33.80
C ARG A 444 6.31 -18.20 35.16
N GLU A 445 7.30 -19.06 35.34
CA GLU A 445 8.14 -19.17 36.55
C GLU A 445 8.87 -17.85 36.88
N ARG A 446 9.47 -17.21 35.87
CA ARG A 446 10.26 -15.98 36.05
C ARG A 446 9.42 -14.70 36.04
N GLY A 447 8.18 -14.72 35.56
CA GLY A 447 7.28 -13.57 35.43
C GLY A 447 7.68 -12.52 34.38
N THR A 448 8.97 -12.25 34.19
CA THR A 448 9.53 -11.47 33.07
C THR A 448 10.96 -11.90 32.78
N VAL A 449 11.30 -12.11 31.50
CA VAL A 449 12.63 -12.54 31.06
C VAL A 449 13.22 -11.62 30.00
N HIS A 450 14.55 -11.49 30.02
CA HIS A 450 15.33 -10.93 28.92
C HIS A 450 15.73 -12.03 27.92
N PRO A 451 15.79 -11.78 26.59
CA PRO A 451 16.12 -12.81 25.60
C PRO A 451 17.44 -13.57 25.85
N ARG A 452 18.43 -12.93 26.48
CA ARG A 452 19.70 -13.58 26.88
C ARG A 452 19.51 -14.66 27.96
N GLU A 453 18.51 -14.55 28.83
CA GLU A 453 18.23 -15.58 29.86
C GLU A 453 17.63 -16.83 29.24
N VAL A 454 16.66 -16.66 28.33
CA VAL A 454 16.08 -17.76 27.55
C VAL A 454 17.18 -18.43 26.72
N ASP A 455 18.04 -17.65 26.08
CA ASP A 455 19.14 -18.16 25.29
C ASP A 455 20.17 -18.94 26.12
N ALA A 456 20.51 -18.47 27.33
CA ALA A 456 21.38 -19.19 28.26
C ALA A 456 20.72 -20.42 28.92
N ARG A 457 19.38 -20.46 29.03
CA ARG A 457 18.63 -21.57 29.63
C ARG A 457 18.41 -22.73 28.66
N PHE A 458 18.29 -22.44 27.36
CA PHE A 458 17.86 -23.42 26.35
C PHE A 458 18.83 -23.60 25.17
N SER A 459 19.76 -22.67 24.94
CA SER A 459 20.82 -22.78 23.91
C SER A 459 20.32 -23.15 22.51
N HIS A 460 19.16 -22.66 22.08
CA HIS A 460 18.49 -22.99 20.81
C HIS A 460 19.29 -22.66 19.52
N GLY A 461 20.50 -22.12 19.63
CA GLY A 461 21.37 -21.83 18.50
C GLY A 461 20.99 -20.56 17.73
N GLN A 462 21.19 -20.59 16.40
CA GLN A 462 20.99 -19.44 15.52
C GLN A 462 20.16 -19.80 14.28
N VAL A 463 19.36 -18.84 13.84
CA VAL A 463 18.43 -18.93 12.70
C VAL A 463 18.69 -17.77 11.73
N THR A 464 18.38 -17.97 10.46
CA THR A 464 18.38 -16.89 9.46
C THR A 464 17.14 -16.02 9.67
N ASN A 465 17.34 -14.74 9.99
CA ASN A 465 16.25 -13.80 10.16
C ASN A 465 15.69 -13.30 8.80
N TRP A 466 14.54 -12.63 8.82
CA TRP A 466 13.87 -12.13 7.60
C TRP A 466 14.70 -11.13 6.76
N PHE A 467 15.77 -10.57 7.32
CA PHE A 467 16.72 -9.68 6.64
C PHE A 467 18.00 -10.41 6.15
N GLY A 468 18.04 -11.74 6.21
CA GLY A 468 19.15 -12.58 5.73
C GLY A 468 20.31 -12.78 6.72
N GLY A 469 20.35 -12.02 7.83
CA GLY A 469 21.39 -12.17 8.86
C GLY A 469 21.10 -13.31 9.84
N ARG A 470 22.13 -13.84 10.50
CA ARG A 470 21.95 -14.80 11.61
C ARG A 470 21.46 -14.07 12.87
N SER A 471 20.42 -14.58 13.52
CA SER A 471 19.94 -14.14 14.84
C SER A 471 19.88 -15.33 15.81
N ARG A 472 19.78 -15.07 17.11
CA ARG A 472 19.57 -16.12 18.12
C ARG A 472 18.17 -16.72 17.94
N ALA A 473 18.09 -18.05 17.86
CA ALA A 473 16.84 -18.78 17.69
C ALA A 473 15.84 -18.48 18.82
N SER A 474 16.35 -18.25 20.03
CA SER A 474 15.59 -17.81 21.20
C SER A 474 14.90 -16.45 21.01
N THR A 475 15.51 -15.52 20.28
CA THR A 475 14.91 -14.19 20.01
C THR A 475 13.78 -14.30 18.98
N GLU A 476 13.99 -15.06 17.90
CA GLU A 476 12.96 -15.30 16.88
C GLU A 476 11.77 -16.09 17.45
N LEU A 477 12.04 -17.09 18.30
CA LEU A 477 11.03 -17.79 19.07
C LEU A 477 10.22 -16.84 19.96
N LEU A 478 10.87 -15.97 20.74
CA LEU A 478 10.17 -15.00 21.60
C LEU A 478 9.31 -14.00 20.80
N ASP A 479 9.80 -13.47 19.68
CA ASP A 479 9.01 -12.61 18.79
C ASP A 479 7.84 -13.39 18.15
N GLY A 480 8.04 -14.67 17.80
CA GLY A 480 6.98 -15.56 17.28
C GLY A 480 5.93 -15.96 18.33
N MET A 481 6.33 -16.15 19.58
CA MET A 481 5.45 -16.40 20.73
C MET A 481 4.64 -15.14 21.06
N HIS A 482 5.29 -13.98 21.04
CA HIS A 482 4.63 -12.69 21.21
C HIS A 482 3.61 -12.42 20.09
N TYR A 483 3.98 -12.64 18.83
CA TYR A 483 3.07 -12.49 17.69
C TYR A 483 1.85 -13.43 17.77
N ARG A 484 1.96 -14.63 18.35
CA ARG A 484 0.82 -15.55 18.57
C ARG A 484 -0.06 -15.18 19.77
N GLY A 485 0.39 -14.26 20.63
CA GLY A 485 -0.30 -13.89 21.87
C GLY A 485 0.01 -14.79 23.06
N LEU A 486 1.07 -15.61 23.00
CA LEU A 486 1.55 -16.37 24.16
C LEU A 486 2.25 -15.45 25.18
N LEU A 487 2.95 -14.42 24.67
CA LEU A 487 3.72 -13.46 25.45
C LEU A 487 3.34 -12.01 25.12
N ARG A 488 3.51 -11.10 26.08
CA ARG A 488 3.56 -9.64 25.83
C ARG A 488 5.00 -9.14 25.95
N VAL A 489 5.28 -7.99 25.31
CA VAL A 489 6.42 -7.16 25.72
C VAL A 489 6.09 -6.54 27.07
N ALA A 490 6.87 -6.87 28.11
CA ALA A 490 6.71 -6.38 29.47
C ALA A 490 7.22 -4.95 29.63
N ARG A 491 8.44 -4.70 29.11
CA ARG A 491 9.17 -3.42 29.06
C ARG A 491 10.29 -3.49 28.02
N ARG A 492 11.02 -2.39 27.84
CA ARG A 492 12.27 -2.35 27.07
C ARG A 492 13.45 -1.90 27.90
N GLU A 493 14.62 -2.50 27.68
CA GLU A 493 15.89 -2.11 28.31
C GLU A 493 16.97 -2.01 27.23
N GLY A 494 17.68 -0.87 27.14
CA GLY A 494 18.60 -0.61 26.03
C GLY A 494 17.95 -0.59 24.63
N GLY A 495 16.63 -0.71 24.54
CA GLY A 495 15.87 -0.93 23.31
C GLY A 495 15.45 -2.40 23.08
N VAL A 496 16.04 -3.37 23.78
CA VAL A 496 15.67 -4.80 23.72
C VAL A 496 14.31 -5.01 24.41
N ARG A 497 13.43 -5.83 23.81
CA ARG A 497 12.17 -6.27 24.42
C ARG A 497 12.45 -7.27 25.54
N LEU A 498 11.83 -7.08 26.71
CA LEU A 498 11.70 -8.12 27.74
C LEU A 498 10.27 -8.68 27.67
N TYR A 499 10.12 -9.97 27.92
CA TYR A 499 8.87 -10.69 27.68
C TYR A 499 8.26 -11.23 28.97
N ALA A 500 6.94 -11.21 29.06
CA ALA A 500 6.14 -11.75 30.17
C ALA A 500 4.94 -12.53 29.63
N PRO A 501 4.27 -13.39 30.44
CA PRO A 501 3.04 -14.05 30.02
C PRO A 501 1.96 -13.03 29.62
N ARG A 502 1.07 -13.40 28.68
CA ARG A 502 -0.04 -12.53 28.28
C ARG A 502 -0.99 -12.27 29.46
N LEU A 503 -1.37 -11.00 29.67
CA LEU A 503 -2.18 -10.54 30.80
C LEU A 503 -3.70 -10.66 30.62
N ALA A 504 -4.18 -10.62 29.37
CA ALA A 504 -5.61 -10.63 29.07
C ALA A 504 -6.06 -12.02 28.59
N PRO A 505 -7.31 -12.45 28.87
CA PRO A 505 -7.90 -13.59 28.19
C PRO A 505 -8.10 -13.32 26.69
N PRO A 506 -8.40 -14.34 25.86
CA PRO A 506 -8.96 -14.15 24.52
C PRO A 506 -10.11 -13.14 24.49
N SER A 507 -10.32 -12.50 23.34
CA SER A 507 -11.57 -11.78 23.07
C SER A 507 -12.68 -12.77 22.76
N ASP A 508 -13.83 -12.62 23.40
CA ASP A 508 -15.09 -13.36 23.16
C ASP A 508 -15.93 -12.74 22.02
N VAL A 509 -15.67 -11.47 21.70
CA VAL A 509 -16.28 -10.71 20.59
C VAL A 509 -16.17 -11.50 19.27
N ASP A 510 -17.29 -11.59 18.55
CA ASP A 510 -17.36 -12.35 17.30
C ASP A 510 -16.39 -11.79 16.22
N PRO A 511 -15.91 -12.63 15.28
CA PRO A 511 -14.95 -12.22 14.26
C PRO A 511 -15.37 -11.07 13.34
N ASP A 512 -16.66 -10.84 13.11
CA ASP A 512 -17.12 -9.74 12.26
C ASP A 512 -17.19 -8.42 13.03
N THR A 513 -17.71 -8.44 14.26
CA THR A 513 -17.66 -7.27 15.16
C THR A 513 -16.22 -6.92 15.53
N ALA A 514 -15.34 -7.91 15.74
CA ALA A 514 -13.92 -7.69 16.01
C ALA A 514 -13.23 -7.04 14.80
N MET A 515 -13.46 -7.55 13.59
CA MET A 515 -12.97 -6.91 12.36
C MET A 515 -13.52 -5.49 12.18
N ASP A 516 -14.81 -5.25 12.38
CA ASP A 516 -15.40 -3.92 12.23
C ASP A 516 -14.85 -2.92 13.25
N ARG A 517 -14.60 -3.34 14.51
CA ARG A 517 -13.90 -2.53 15.53
C ARG A 517 -12.44 -2.24 15.16
N LEU A 518 -11.74 -3.19 14.53
CA LEU A 518 -10.38 -2.98 14.02
C LEU A 518 -10.38 -1.98 12.84
N VAL A 519 -11.41 -1.99 11.98
CA VAL A 519 -11.61 -0.96 10.95
C VAL A 519 -11.94 0.40 11.58
N ASP A 520 -12.74 0.45 12.66
CA ASP A 520 -12.97 1.70 13.40
C ASP A 520 -11.68 2.26 14.01
N VAL A 521 -10.74 1.43 14.48
CA VAL A 521 -9.43 1.91 14.93
C VAL A 521 -8.59 2.47 13.76
N ILE A 522 -8.65 1.87 12.57
CA ILE A 522 -8.03 2.44 11.36
C ILE A 522 -8.59 3.83 11.06
N VAL A 523 -9.93 3.98 11.05
CA VAL A 523 -10.61 5.25 10.81
C VAL A 523 -10.31 6.24 11.95
N GLN A 524 -10.34 5.81 13.21
CA GLN A 524 -10.03 6.63 14.37
C GLN A 524 -8.56 7.06 14.42
N THR A 525 -7.63 6.30 13.82
CA THR A 525 -6.24 6.73 13.66
C THR A 525 -6.09 7.72 12.49
N TYR A 526 -6.60 7.38 11.30
CA TYR A 526 -6.22 8.02 10.04
C TYR A 526 -7.32 8.83 9.31
N ALA A 527 -8.57 8.91 9.78
CA ALA A 527 -9.63 9.67 9.09
C ALA A 527 -9.34 11.18 8.98
N PRO A 528 -9.89 11.87 7.95
CA PRO A 528 -10.65 11.32 6.82
C PRO A 528 -9.73 10.61 5.81
N LEU A 529 -10.19 9.49 5.26
CA LEU A 529 -9.42 8.61 4.37
C LEU A 529 -9.99 8.59 2.94
N PRO A 530 -9.14 8.67 1.90
CA PRO A 530 -9.49 8.23 0.55
C PRO A 530 -10.02 6.78 0.52
N ALA A 531 -10.98 6.48 -0.35
CA ALA A 531 -11.52 5.13 -0.53
C ALA A 531 -10.46 4.05 -0.82
N ARG A 532 -9.39 4.41 -1.56
CA ARG A 532 -8.23 3.54 -1.81
C ARG A 532 -7.39 3.34 -0.55
N SER A 533 -7.09 4.41 0.19
CA SER A 533 -6.31 4.34 1.44
C SER A 533 -7.03 3.55 2.53
N LEU A 534 -8.35 3.66 2.63
CA LEU A 534 -9.15 2.83 3.54
C LEU A 534 -9.04 1.35 3.17
N GLY A 535 -9.23 0.98 1.89
CA GLY A 535 -9.08 -0.41 1.43
C GLY A 535 -7.66 -0.97 1.64
N GLU A 536 -6.65 -0.14 1.41
CA GLU A 536 -5.22 -0.46 1.62
C GLU A 536 -4.92 -0.74 3.10
N LEU A 537 -5.32 0.15 4.02
CA LEU A 537 -5.19 -0.05 5.46
C LEU A 537 -5.99 -1.27 5.96
N VAL A 538 -7.20 -1.50 5.47
CA VAL A 538 -7.98 -2.71 5.81
C VAL A 538 -7.31 -3.97 5.25
N SER A 539 -6.63 -3.89 4.10
CA SER A 539 -5.81 -5.00 3.59
C SER A 539 -4.67 -5.36 4.54
N HIS A 540 -4.06 -4.37 5.22
CA HIS A 540 -2.94 -4.58 6.14
C HIS A 540 -3.33 -5.35 7.42
N LEU A 541 -4.62 -5.41 7.77
CA LEU A 541 -5.15 -6.33 8.81
C LEU A 541 -4.80 -7.81 8.52
N ARG A 542 -4.37 -8.15 7.29
CA ARG A 542 -3.74 -9.44 6.94
C ARG A 542 -2.52 -9.82 7.80
N GLY A 543 -1.92 -8.87 8.53
CA GLY A 543 -0.84 -9.11 9.49
C GLY A 543 -1.29 -9.03 10.96
N GLY A 544 -2.24 -8.14 11.29
CA GLY A 544 -2.79 -7.99 12.64
C GLY A 544 -3.79 -9.07 13.05
N ALA A 545 -4.65 -9.51 12.12
CA ALA A 545 -5.63 -10.59 12.30
C ALA A 545 -5.59 -11.57 11.10
N PRO A 546 -4.46 -12.26 10.86
CA PRO A 546 -4.29 -13.24 9.77
C PRO A 546 -5.39 -14.32 9.74
N GLN A 547 -5.87 -14.77 10.90
CA GLN A 547 -6.95 -15.75 11.05
C GLN A 547 -8.27 -15.32 10.39
N TRP A 548 -8.48 -14.02 10.16
CA TRP A 548 -9.69 -13.46 9.55
C TRP A 548 -9.43 -12.86 8.16
N ALA A 549 -8.39 -13.35 7.47
CA ALA A 549 -7.97 -12.86 6.16
C ALA A 549 -9.11 -12.74 5.12
N GLY A 550 -10.03 -13.71 5.08
CA GLY A 550 -11.20 -13.68 4.18
C GLY A 550 -12.25 -12.62 4.54
N ARG A 551 -12.36 -12.23 5.82
CA ARG A 551 -13.39 -11.29 6.32
C ARG A 551 -13.13 -9.83 5.94
N ARG A 552 -11.90 -9.49 5.50
CA ARG A 552 -11.49 -8.12 5.17
C ARG A 552 -12.40 -7.42 4.15
N VAL A 553 -12.90 -8.15 3.14
CA VAL A 553 -13.77 -7.57 2.10
C VAL A 553 -15.15 -7.22 2.69
N ALA A 554 -15.76 -8.16 3.42
CA ALA A 554 -17.05 -7.92 4.09
C ALA A 554 -16.95 -6.77 5.12
N ALA A 555 -15.89 -6.73 5.93
CA ALA A 555 -15.65 -5.66 6.90
C ALA A 555 -15.43 -4.29 6.20
N LEU A 556 -14.76 -4.25 5.04
CA LEU A 556 -14.60 -3.03 4.26
C LEU A 556 -15.95 -2.52 3.71
N GLU A 557 -16.81 -3.40 3.19
CA GLU A 557 -18.13 -2.98 2.70
C GLU A 557 -19.09 -2.60 3.83
N ARG A 558 -19.10 -3.30 4.96
CA ARG A 558 -19.83 -2.87 6.17
C ARG A 558 -19.37 -1.49 6.64
N ALA A 559 -18.06 -1.25 6.67
CA ALA A 559 -17.50 0.06 6.99
C ALA A 559 -17.93 1.14 5.97
N ARG A 560 -17.86 0.85 4.66
CA ARG A 560 -18.30 1.78 3.59
C ARG A 560 -19.79 2.12 3.69
N ALA A 561 -20.64 1.20 4.14
CA ALA A 561 -22.07 1.42 4.33
C ALA A 561 -22.40 2.27 5.56
N ARG A 562 -21.62 2.16 6.65
CA ARG A 562 -21.91 2.84 7.94
C ARG A 562 -21.10 4.11 8.22
N LEU A 563 -20.00 4.36 7.51
CA LEU A 563 -19.19 5.57 7.66
C LEU A 563 -19.77 6.75 6.87
N ALA A 564 -19.62 7.96 7.39
CA ALA A 564 -19.94 9.16 6.62
C ALA A 564 -18.95 9.31 5.45
N SER A 565 -19.45 9.73 4.30
CA SER A 565 -18.65 9.90 3.09
C SER A 565 -19.13 11.00 2.16
N ALA A 566 -18.24 11.49 1.30
CA ALA A 566 -18.56 12.39 0.20
C ALA A 566 -17.56 12.27 -0.96
N GLU A 567 -17.99 12.65 -2.16
CA GLU A 567 -17.12 12.83 -3.33
C GLU A 567 -16.47 14.22 -3.31
N VAL A 568 -15.15 14.29 -3.16
CA VAL A 568 -14.39 15.55 -3.14
C VAL A 568 -13.15 15.41 -4.02
N GLY A 569 -13.04 16.24 -5.06
CA GLY A 569 -11.96 16.16 -6.05
C GLY A 569 -12.03 14.95 -6.99
N GLY A 570 -13.24 14.39 -7.21
CA GLY A 570 -13.42 13.16 -8.01
C GLY A 570 -12.99 11.88 -7.28
N MET A 571 -12.99 11.91 -5.95
CA MET A 571 -12.55 10.83 -5.07
C MET A 571 -13.51 10.73 -3.88
N ARG A 572 -13.91 9.52 -3.49
CA ARG A 572 -14.67 9.30 -2.27
C ARG A 572 -13.78 9.32 -1.03
N TRP A 573 -14.21 10.08 -0.04
CA TRP A 573 -13.59 10.18 1.28
C TRP A 573 -14.50 9.58 2.35
N PHE A 574 -13.92 8.99 3.40
CA PHE A 574 -14.63 8.36 4.52
C PHE A 574 -14.15 8.89 5.87
N TRP A 575 -15.07 9.06 6.83
CA TRP A 575 -14.80 9.48 8.21
C TRP A 575 -15.91 8.99 9.17
N PRO A 576 -15.74 9.07 10.51
CA PRO A 576 -16.75 8.60 11.46
C PRO A 576 -18.11 9.27 11.28
N ALA A 577 -19.20 8.50 11.35
CA ALA A 577 -20.55 8.97 11.02
C ALA A 577 -21.04 10.18 11.86
N GLY A 578 -20.59 10.30 13.10
CA GLY A 578 -20.90 11.42 14.00
C GLY A 578 -20.06 12.68 13.80
N GLU A 579 -19.14 12.71 12.82
CA GLU A 579 -18.25 13.85 12.58
C GLU A 579 -18.62 14.68 11.35
N ASN A 580 -18.50 16.00 11.47
CA ASN A 580 -18.71 16.96 10.40
C ASN A 580 -17.39 17.68 10.07
N PRO A 581 -16.71 17.34 8.95
CA PRO A 581 -15.47 17.98 8.54
C PRO A 581 -15.61 19.47 8.22
N ALA A 582 -16.80 19.93 7.79
CA ALA A 582 -17.07 21.34 7.51
C ALA A 582 -17.29 22.20 8.78
N SER A 583 -17.19 21.61 9.98
CA SER A 583 -17.36 22.34 11.24
C SER A 583 -16.20 23.29 11.53
N ARG A 584 -16.51 24.57 11.79
CA ARG A 584 -15.52 25.63 12.12
C ARG A 584 -14.61 25.30 13.30
N ARG A 585 -14.99 24.35 14.17
CA ARG A 585 -14.16 23.84 15.29
C ARG A 585 -12.85 23.18 14.82
N HIS A 586 -12.76 22.82 13.54
CA HIS A 586 -11.60 22.15 12.96
C HIS A 586 -10.59 23.12 12.31
N ARG A 587 -10.77 24.44 12.43
CA ARG A 587 -9.74 25.42 11.98
C ARG A 587 -8.38 25.02 12.57
N PRO A 588 -7.33 24.85 11.74
CA PRO A 588 -6.02 24.45 12.23
C PRO A 588 -5.44 25.54 13.13
N PRO A 589 -4.63 25.17 14.15
CA PRO A 589 -3.92 26.14 14.95
C PRO A 589 -2.82 26.83 14.13
N GLU A 590 -2.35 27.99 14.62
CA GLU A 590 -1.37 28.82 13.90
C GLU A 590 0.09 28.53 14.28
N ASP A 591 0.33 27.56 15.17
CA ASP A 591 1.67 27.12 15.54
C ASP A 591 2.35 26.33 14.41
N LEU A 592 3.68 26.43 14.37
CA LEU A 592 4.51 25.63 13.48
C LEU A 592 4.83 24.30 14.16
N ARG A 593 4.72 23.18 13.43
CA ARG A 593 4.99 21.82 13.92
C ARG A 593 5.81 21.02 12.92
N LEU A 594 6.88 20.40 13.41
CA LEU A 594 7.64 19.41 12.64
C LEU A 594 7.08 18.01 12.94
N LEU A 595 6.44 17.39 11.96
CA LEU A 595 5.72 16.12 12.10
C LEU A 595 6.62 14.92 11.81
N ALA A 596 6.35 13.76 12.42
CA ALA A 596 7.05 12.52 12.08
C ALA A 596 6.56 11.97 10.72
N PRO A 597 7.39 11.21 9.96
CA PRO A 597 6.95 10.52 8.74
C PRO A 597 5.76 9.59 8.98
N PHE A 598 5.68 9.01 10.18
CA PHE A 598 4.64 8.10 10.62
C PHE A 598 3.56 8.75 11.50
N ASP A 599 3.57 10.08 11.66
CA ASP A 599 2.45 10.79 12.30
C ASP A 599 1.18 10.56 11.47
N PRO A 600 0.00 10.27 12.06
CA PRO A 600 -1.21 10.00 11.29
C PRO A 600 -1.61 11.11 10.31
N VAL A 601 -1.19 12.37 10.51
CA VAL A 601 -1.39 13.46 9.53
C VAL A 601 -0.58 13.21 8.25
N VAL A 602 0.64 12.67 8.36
CA VAL A 602 1.63 12.51 7.28
C VAL A 602 1.56 11.13 6.60
N TRP A 603 1.28 10.09 7.38
CA TRP A 603 1.43 8.67 7.01
C TRP A 603 0.81 8.29 5.66
N ASP A 604 -0.41 8.75 5.38
CA ASP A 604 -1.07 8.53 4.08
C ASP A 604 -0.54 9.51 3.03
N ARG A 605 0.51 9.07 2.31
CA ARG A 605 1.14 9.79 1.18
C ARG A 605 0.13 10.26 0.12
N ARG A 606 -0.92 9.49 -0.15
CA ARG A 606 -1.94 9.80 -1.18
C ARG A 606 -2.83 10.94 -0.70
N ARG A 607 -3.26 10.89 0.56
CA ARG A 607 -3.98 11.99 1.20
C ARG A 607 -3.13 13.25 1.33
N PHE A 608 -1.87 13.10 1.72
CA PHE A 608 -0.90 14.19 1.82
C PHE A 608 -0.78 14.95 0.48
N GLU A 609 -0.56 14.22 -0.61
CA GLU A 609 -0.51 14.78 -1.97
C GLU A 609 -1.80 15.51 -2.35
N CYS A 610 -2.97 14.99 -1.96
CA CYS A 610 -4.25 15.68 -2.17
C CYS A 610 -4.38 16.97 -1.34
N PHE A 611 -3.91 16.99 -0.08
CA PHE A 611 -4.10 18.12 0.84
C PHE A 611 -3.16 19.30 0.60
N TRP A 612 -1.93 19.05 0.10
CA TRP A 612 -0.91 20.09 -0.09
C TRP A 612 -0.34 20.17 -1.52
N GLY A 613 -0.75 19.29 -2.43
CA GLY A 613 -0.41 19.38 -3.86
C GLY A 613 1.02 18.98 -4.23
N TRP A 614 1.80 18.43 -3.29
CA TRP A 614 3.18 17.99 -3.51
C TRP A 614 3.46 16.62 -2.86
N ALA A 615 4.44 15.89 -3.42
CA ALA A 615 4.74 14.53 -3.03
C ALA A 615 5.76 14.45 -1.88
N TYR A 616 5.33 13.99 -0.71
CA TYR A 616 6.23 13.62 0.39
C TYR A 616 6.66 12.15 0.30
N ARG A 617 7.93 11.87 0.58
CA ARG A 617 8.53 10.53 0.57
C ARG A 617 9.36 10.34 1.85
N PHE A 618 9.33 9.13 2.41
CA PHE A 618 10.18 8.76 3.53
C PHE A 618 11.47 8.12 2.97
N GLU A 619 12.58 8.86 3.07
CA GLU A 619 13.80 8.60 2.30
C GLU A 619 14.92 7.94 3.12
N ALA A 620 14.63 7.42 4.32
CA ALA A 620 15.62 6.77 5.18
C ALA A 620 16.31 5.59 4.47
N TYR A 621 15.51 4.74 3.82
CA TYR A 621 15.98 3.56 3.05
C TYR A 621 16.55 3.91 1.67
N VAL A 622 16.42 5.16 1.22
CA VAL A 622 17.02 5.62 -0.03
C VAL A 622 18.52 5.88 0.21
N PRO A 623 19.44 5.42 -0.66
CA PRO A 623 20.87 5.72 -0.54
C PRO A 623 21.12 7.24 -0.46
N ALA A 624 22.09 7.68 0.35
CA ALA A 624 22.24 9.09 0.71
C ALA A 624 22.32 10.06 -0.48
N HIS A 625 23.01 9.67 -1.55
CA HIS A 625 23.18 10.44 -2.79
C HIS A 625 21.93 10.50 -3.70
N ARG A 626 20.85 9.78 -3.37
CA ARG A 626 19.57 9.76 -4.09
C ARG A 626 18.40 10.38 -3.29
N ARG A 627 18.69 10.98 -2.13
CA ARG A 627 17.68 11.64 -1.28
C ARG A 627 17.37 13.04 -1.81
N GLU A 628 16.10 13.36 -1.98
CA GLU A 628 15.61 14.70 -2.38
C GLU A 628 15.44 15.62 -1.16
N ARG A 629 14.98 15.05 -0.04
CA ARG A 629 14.59 15.79 1.18
C ARG A 629 15.46 15.44 2.37
N GLY A 630 16.11 14.27 2.38
CA GLY A 630 17.04 13.85 3.42
C GLY A 630 16.56 12.66 4.26
N HIS A 631 17.43 12.17 5.15
CA HIS A 631 17.28 10.87 5.81
C HIS A 631 15.98 10.72 6.61
N TYR A 632 15.54 11.76 7.31
CA TYR A 632 14.34 11.72 8.15
C TYR A 632 13.63 13.07 8.11
N ALA A 633 13.31 13.52 6.89
CA ALA A 633 12.67 14.80 6.65
C ALA A 633 11.31 14.89 7.36
N LEU A 634 11.23 15.69 8.43
CA LEU A 634 10.03 15.96 9.22
C LEU A 634 9.19 17.02 8.50
N PRO A 635 7.95 16.76 8.03
CA PRO A 635 7.17 17.76 7.33
C PRO A 635 6.81 18.96 8.23
N MET A 636 6.98 20.16 7.70
CA MET A 636 6.78 21.43 8.40
C MET A 636 5.36 21.94 8.19
N LEU A 637 4.46 21.60 9.12
CA LEU A 637 3.08 22.12 9.15
C LEU A 637 3.06 23.51 9.81
N TRP A 638 2.43 24.49 9.16
CA TRP A 638 2.20 25.83 9.69
C TRP A 638 0.85 26.36 9.20
N ARG A 639 -0.02 26.82 10.11
CA ARG A 639 -1.35 27.40 9.79
C ARG A 639 -2.25 26.53 8.88
N GLY A 640 -2.05 25.20 8.89
CA GLY A 640 -2.78 24.25 8.06
C GLY A 640 -2.07 23.82 6.77
N GLU A 641 -1.03 24.53 6.35
CA GLU A 641 -0.23 24.21 5.16
C GLU A 641 1.07 23.49 5.54
N VAL A 642 1.44 22.42 4.81
CA VAL A 642 2.77 21.83 4.93
C VAL A 642 3.67 22.46 3.87
N ILE A 643 4.46 23.44 4.30
CA ILE A 643 5.21 24.37 3.43
C ILE A 643 6.65 23.93 3.13
N GLY A 644 7.13 22.89 3.81
CA GLY A 644 8.52 22.48 3.79
C GLY A 644 8.80 21.25 4.65
N TRP A 645 10.04 21.04 5.02
CA TRP A 645 10.51 19.97 5.90
C TRP A 645 11.76 20.37 6.68
N GLY A 646 12.05 19.68 7.78
CA GLY A 646 13.29 19.80 8.53
C GLY A 646 13.95 18.44 8.75
N ASN A 647 15.27 18.34 8.50
CA ASN A 647 16.08 17.25 9.03
C ASN A 647 16.76 17.77 10.29
N LEU A 648 16.61 17.04 11.41
CA LEU A 648 17.16 17.46 12.70
C LEU A 648 18.16 16.45 13.23
N SER A 649 19.19 16.96 13.92
CA SER A 649 20.21 16.17 14.60
C SER A 649 20.45 16.75 15.99
N ALA A 650 20.44 15.91 17.01
CA ALA A 650 20.82 16.29 18.37
C ALA A 650 22.17 15.66 18.71
N ALA A 651 23.19 16.50 18.91
CA ALA A 651 24.56 16.07 19.15
C ALA A 651 25.27 17.05 20.10
N GLY A 652 26.16 16.54 20.96
CA GLY A 652 26.91 17.39 21.92
C GLY A 652 26.02 18.18 22.90
N GLY A 653 24.77 17.76 23.12
CA GLY A 653 23.81 18.51 23.95
C GLY A 653 23.14 19.69 23.26
N ARG A 654 23.30 19.86 21.93
CA ARG A 654 22.71 20.93 21.12
C ARG A 654 21.78 20.37 20.03
N LEU A 655 20.72 21.10 19.68
CA LEU A 655 19.84 20.78 18.55
C LEU A 655 20.22 21.55 17.26
N ASP A 656 20.51 20.82 16.18
CA ASP A 656 20.67 21.35 14.82
C ASP A 656 19.47 21.03 13.93
N GLY A 657 19.19 21.89 12.95
CA GLY A 657 18.13 21.69 11.96
C GLY A 657 18.46 22.26 10.58
N GLN A 658 18.29 21.44 9.54
CA GLN A 658 18.39 21.84 8.13
C GLN A 658 16.99 21.84 7.50
N PHE A 659 16.58 22.98 6.95
CA PHE A 659 15.21 23.20 6.46
C PHE A 659 15.14 23.36 4.93
N GLY A 660 14.22 22.62 4.31
CA GLY A 660 13.85 22.77 2.90
C GLY A 660 12.42 23.26 2.75
N TYR A 661 12.12 23.96 1.66
CA TYR A 661 10.83 24.63 1.42
C TYR A 661 10.27 24.28 0.04
N VAL A 662 8.98 24.02 -0.03
CA VAL A 662 8.28 23.65 -1.28
C VAL A 662 8.30 24.81 -2.28
N ALA A 663 8.31 26.06 -1.78
CA ALA A 663 8.46 27.28 -2.57
C ALA A 663 9.93 27.69 -2.80
N GLY A 664 10.91 26.82 -2.50
CA GLY A 664 12.36 27.08 -2.63
C GLY A 664 12.96 28.04 -1.59
N ARG A 665 12.13 28.75 -0.82
CA ARG A 665 12.53 29.72 0.22
C ARG A 665 11.56 29.73 1.40
N PRO A 666 11.99 30.13 2.61
CA PRO A 666 11.08 30.35 3.74
C PRO A 666 10.07 31.48 3.46
N PRO A 667 8.91 31.49 4.14
CA PRO A 667 8.08 32.68 4.28
C PRO A 667 8.91 33.87 4.81
N GLY A 668 8.69 35.05 4.22
CA GLY A 668 9.48 36.26 4.54
C GLY A 668 9.01 37.03 5.77
N ASP A 669 7.87 36.68 6.36
CA ASP A 669 7.31 37.42 7.50
C ASP A 669 7.98 37.05 8.84
N PRO A 670 8.06 37.98 9.81
CA PRO A 670 8.65 37.70 11.12
C PRO A 670 7.88 36.67 11.97
N VAL A 671 6.59 36.43 11.70
CA VAL A 671 5.76 35.51 12.48
C VAL A 671 6.14 34.07 12.19
N PHE A 672 6.41 33.74 10.92
CA PHE A 672 6.99 32.44 10.54
C PHE A 672 8.32 32.17 11.27
N ARG A 673 9.25 33.14 11.27
CA ARG A 673 10.56 32.98 11.92
C ARG A 673 10.41 32.69 13.41
N ARG A 674 9.60 33.48 14.11
CA ARG A 674 9.34 33.28 15.54
C ARG A 674 8.65 31.94 15.82
N ALA A 675 7.72 31.50 14.97
CA ALA A 675 7.06 30.21 15.12
C ALA A 675 8.02 29.02 14.91
N LEU A 676 9.03 29.16 14.04
CA LEU A 676 10.09 28.17 13.85
C LEU A 676 11.05 28.13 15.05
N GLU A 677 11.47 29.30 15.57
CA GLU A 677 12.26 29.43 16.80
C GLU A 677 11.54 28.79 17.99
N GLU A 678 10.25 29.07 18.17
CA GLU A 678 9.40 28.45 19.19
C GLU A 678 9.29 26.92 19.04
N GLU A 679 9.18 26.39 17.80
CA GLU A 679 9.14 24.93 17.57
C GLU A 679 10.47 24.26 17.86
N MET A 680 11.60 24.91 17.52
CA MET A 680 12.93 24.40 17.85
C MET A 680 13.16 24.41 19.36
N GLY A 681 12.71 25.44 20.08
CA GLY A 681 12.72 25.47 21.55
C GLY A 681 11.84 24.36 22.17
N ARG A 682 10.65 24.10 21.61
CA ARG A 682 9.79 22.97 22.02
C ARG A 682 10.47 21.61 21.78
N LEU A 683 11.17 21.44 20.66
CA LEU A 683 11.94 20.23 20.34
C LEU A 683 13.15 20.04 21.27
N ALA A 684 13.91 21.09 21.55
CA ALA A 684 15.03 21.05 22.48
C ALA A 684 14.58 20.62 23.89
N ALA A 685 13.51 21.24 24.41
CA ALA A 685 12.91 20.88 25.70
C ALA A 685 12.30 19.45 25.74
N PHE A 686 11.77 18.95 24.62
CA PHE A 686 11.28 17.57 24.47
C PHE A 686 12.43 16.54 24.45
N LEU A 687 13.56 16.88 23.84
CA LEU A 687 14.76 16.03 23.77
C LEU A 687 15.60 16.10 25.05
N GLY A 688 15.53 17.19 25.80
CA GLY A 688 16.41 17.46 26.95
C GLY A 688 17.77 18.02 26.55
N VAL A 689 17.82 18.81 25.47
CA VAL A 689 19.03 19.48 24.95
C VAL A 689 18.85 21.00 24.97
N ALA A 690 19.93 21.73 24.74
CA ALA A 690 19.94 23.19 24.53
C ALA A 690 19.71 23.57 23.06
#